data_AF-A0A1Q6SRB0-F1
#
_entry.id   AF-A0A1Q6SRB0-F1
#
_cell.length_a   1.000
_cell.length_b   1.000
_cell.length_c   1.000
_cell.angle_alpha   90.00
_cell.angle_beta   90.00
_cell.angle_gamma   90.00
#
_symmetry.space_group_name_H-M   'P 1'
#
loop_
_entity.id
_entity.type
_entity.pdbx_description
1 polymer ?
#
loop_
_entity_poly.entity_id
_entity_poly.type
_entity_poly.pdbx_seq_one_letter_code
_entity_poly.pdbx_strand_id
1 'polypeptide(L)'
;MKREKWLTLGLIVAIVMSPVTDVYAQESNGTYETVGSGDYEESQVDDNSNKESDAKDGAAENRNIATVSNEGIVGETGKNTTVTGDVTTTGETSDGVTADGSNTKVTVKGNVTVSGTGSAGVSANNNATVEVTGNVEAKGDNQTHEGQTGGTYIDKWADGVEADNGSKVTVDGNVTSQKGWAIDSHGSDVTVNGDVHSEKGSAINARKGSTITIDGSVSSNAGITLGGIIETTESTIKITKDVTAKNAWGILAGSEADIEVGGNISSEKEAVYIAGKDALIVVDGNVYSTKGCAMDILEQAEATVKGDVSGNKLAIWMDNSSKLQALGKISSNDVGILLSLYGDQGTGELELGTIDAQTAISINYGEYKDIDKILAALPEMTVYKMNADTLLRLYTESEGLSLKEASNLAEKILMEKLQYAIRKQDTSNGKINIADELTKAKEGQTLTFSVVANDGYEVDSVSAGGENIPVIKNDNGTYSITVPKGGGVNISAIFKSIKQDQTTDPTPTPNPTPTPGTVTPSASQQTSILTVAEDTEIVVIPQTWYSTKQQEFQQVVNTIPQNGVCILEADDLISFNRKTFAAFSNRTDITYVIIYKWNGNTYQTVIPAGYPVMDLLNEDGYCGCLYLNSVFGSTLID
;
A
#
# COMPACT_ATOMS: atom_id res chain seq x y z
N MET A 1 16.15 -50.57 33.95
CA MET A 1 14.96 -50.74 34.82
C MET A 1 14.08 -49.51 34.66
N LYS A 2 12.91 -49.72 34.05
CA LYS A 2 11.66 -48.92 33.98
C LYS A 2 11.71 -47.38 33.96
N ARG A 3 11.29 -46.83 32.81
CA ARG A 3 10.75 -45.48 32.59
C ARG A 3 9.40 -45.33 33.30
N GLU A 4 9.17 -44.20 33.97
CA GLU A 4 7.84 -43.77 34.43
C GLU A 4 7.29 -42.65 33.55
N LYS A 5 5.98 -42.74 33.33
CA LYS A 5 5.16 -41.95 32.42
C LYS A 5 4.77 -40.61 33.05
N TRP A 6 4.73 -39.55 32.25
CA TRP A 6 3.98 -38.33 32.57
C TRP A 6 2.65 -38.36 31.82
N LEU A 7 1.55 -38.19 32.56
CA LEU A 7 0.20 -38.02 32.03
C LEU A 7 -0.03 -36.55 31.68
N THR A 8 -0.44 -36.30 30.43
CA THR A 8 -1.07 -35.07 29.96
C THR A 8 -2.53 -35.05 30.42
N LEU A 9 -2.93 -34.00 31.12
CA LEU A 9 -4.33 -33.72 31.48
C LEU A 9 -4.84 -32.61 30.54
N GLY A 10 -5.73 -32.99 29.62
CA GLY A 10 -6.46 -32.06 28.77
C GLY A 10 -7.58 -31.37 29.53
N LEU A 11 -7.72 -30.05 29.31
CA LEU A 11 -8.84 -29.26 29.79
C LEU A 11 -9.72 -28.93 28.57
N ILE A 12 -10.90 -29.54 28.52
CA ILE A 12 -11.97 -29.21 27.58
C ILE A 12 -12.78 -28.06 28.19
N VAL A 13 -12.82 -26.90 27.55
CA VAL A 13 -13.78 -25.83 27.88
C VAL A 13 -14.92 -25.88 26.86
N ALA A 14 -16.10 -26.24 27.34
CA ALA A 14 -17.33 -26.22 26.58
C ALA A 14 -17.87 -24.78 26.49
N ILE A 15 -18.05 -24.27 25.27
CA ILE A 15 -18.73 -23.00 24.99
C ILE A 15 -20.24 -23.27 25.06
N VAL A 16 -20.90 -22.71 26.06
CA VAL A 16 -22.37 -22.68 26.14
C VAL A 16 -22.83 -21.36 25.54
N MET A 17 -23.42 -21.41 24.35
CA MET A 17 -24.13 -20.27 23.77
C MET A 17 -25.57 -20.20 24.31
N SER A 18 -26.01 -19.00 24.65
CA SER A 18 -27.43 -18.63 24.79
C SER A 18 -27.59 -17.17 24.34
N PRO A 19 -28.73 -16.80 23.75
CA PRO A 19 -28.77 -15.84 22.65
C PRO A 19 -29.34 -14.47 23.02
N VAL A 20 -29.16 -13.51 22.10
CA VAL A 20 -30.13 -12.47 21.64
C VAL A 20 -29.61 -11.01 21.63
N THR A 21 -29.34 -10.56 20.39
CA THR A 21 -29.66 -9.29 19.69
C THR A 21 -28.90 -7.97 19.91
N ASP A 22 -28.51 -7.44 18.74
CA ASP A 22 -28.38 -6.03 18.32
C ASP A 22 -27.05 -5.31 18.53
N VAL A 23 -26.07 -5.59 17.65
CA VAL A 23 -25.27 -4.57 16.92
C VAL A 23 -24.92 -5.11 15.53
N TYR A 24 -25.26 -4.35 14.48
CA TYR A 24 -25.15 -4.72 13.07
C TYR A 24 -23.70 -4.98 12.58
N ALA A 25 -23.27 -6.25 12.63
CA ALA A 25 -22.55 -6.87 11.52
C ALA A 25 -23.60 -7.33 10.51
N GLN A 26 -23.57 -6.80 9.29
CA GLN A 26 -24.45 -7.27 8.24
C GLN A 26 -23.96 -8.66 7.81
N GLU A 27 -24.46 -9.70 8.45
CA GLU A 27 -24.40 -11.05 7.92
C GLU A 27 -25.20 -11.08 6.61
N SER A 28 -24.51 -11.20 5.48
CA SER A 28 -25.17 -11.67 4.27
C SER A 28 -25.42 -13.16 4.46
N ASN A 29 -26.69 -13.53 4.59
CA ASN A 29 -27.18 -14.90 4.47
C ASN A 29 -26.81 -15.47 3.09
N GLY A 30 -25.60 -16.00 2.97
CA GLY A 30 -25.25 -17.09 2.09
C GLY A 30 -24.94 -18.27 2.99
N THR A 31 -25.79 -19.27 3.00
CA THR A 31 -25.52 -20.56 3.64
C THR A 31 -24.26 -21.14 3.03
N TYR A 32 -23.16 -21.15 3.79
CA TYR A 32 -21.97 -21.92 3.48
C TYR A 32 -21.72 -22.83 4.68
N GLU A 33 -21.82 -24.13 4.43
CA GLU A 33 -21.64 -25.17 5.43
C GLU A 33 -20.20 -25.14 5.95
N THR A 34 -20.07 -25.09 7.26
CA THR A 34 -18.84 -25.30 8.02
C THR A 34 -18.34 -26.72 7.74
N VAL A 35 -17.21 -26.85 7.03
CA VAL A 35 -16.53 -28.14 6.88
C VAL A 35 -15.57 -28.28 8.06
N GLY A 36 -15.84 -29.26 8.92
CA GLY A 36 -14.99 -29.60 10.05
C GLY A 36 -13.62 -30.08 9.59
N SER A 37 -12.58 -29.61 10.27
CA SER A 37 -11.23 -30.16 10.21
C SER A 37 -11.25 -31.61 10.70
N GLY A 38 -11.29 -32.56 9.76
CA GLY A 38 -10.83 -33.91 10.03
C GLY A 38 -9.32 -33.87 10.13
N ASP A 39 -8.78 -34.38 11.24
CA ASP A 39 -7.36 -34.65 11.40
C ASP A 39 -6.87 -35.39 10.14
N TYR A 40 -5.93 -34.79 9.41
CA TYR A 40 -5.25 -35.45 8.31
C TYR A 40 -4.38 -36.57 8.90
N GLU A 41 -4.94 -37.77 9.03
CA GLU A 41 -4.13 -38.97 9.02
C GLU A 41 -3.43 -39.03 7.66
N GLU A 42 -2.10 -39.13 7.72
CA GLU A 42 -1.17 -39.41 6.64
C GLU A 42 -1.72 -40.55 5.76
N SER A 43 -2.46 -40.19 4.72
CA SER A 43 -2.92 -41.14 3.70
C SER A 43 -1.70 -41.63 2.95
N GLN A 44 -1.32 -42.87 3.25
CA GLN A 44 -0.31 -43.59 2.51
C GLN A 44 -0.55 -43.44 1.01
N VAL A 45 0.48 -42.94 0.34
CA VAL A 45 0.67 -43.10 -1.09
C VAL A 45 0.52 -44.58 -1.38
N ASP A 46 -0.47 -44.95 -2.20
CA ASP A 46 -0.58 -46.30 -2.76
C ASP A 46 0.66 -46.55 -3.64
N ASP A 47 1.67 -47.09 -3.00
CA ASP A 47 2.90 -47.60 -3.56
C ASP A 47 2.56 -48.84 -4.41
N ASN A 48 2.32 -48.64 -5.71
CA ASN A 48 2.14 -49.76 -6.63
C ASN A 48 2.83 -49.53 -7.98
N SER A 49 4.16 -49.45 -7.97
CA SER A 49 5.00 -50.55 -8.45
C SER A 49 6.43 -50.05 -8.62
N ASN A 50 7.21 -50.42 -7.62
CA ASN A 50 8.64 -50.27 -7.54
C ASN A 50 9.34 -50.90 -8.76
N LYS A 51 10.06 -50.09 -9.53
CA LYS A 51 11.24 -50.51 -10.30
C LYS A 51 12.34 -49.49 -10.04
N GLU A 52 13.05 -49.69 -8.93
CA GLU A 52 14.42 -49.20 -8.79
C GLU A 52 15.21 -49.58 -10.04
N SER A 53 15.61 -48.56 -10.81
CA SER A 53 16.74 -48.68 -11.72
C SER A 53 17.84 -47.79 -11.19
N ASP A 54 18.96 -48.41 -10.81
CA ASP A 54 20.21 -47.77 -10.43
C ASP A 54 20.55 -46.60 -11.39
N ALA A 55 20.32 -45.37 -10.94
CA ALA A 55 20.69 -44.18 -11.69
C ALA A 55 22.21 -44.02 -11.65
N LYS A 56 22.89 -44.58 -12.65
CA LYS A 56 24.26 -44.20 -12.98
C LYS A 56 24.24 -42.78 -13.53
N ASP A 57 25.05 -41.93 -12.90
CA ASP A 57 25.47 -40.60 -13.34
C ASP A 57 25.75 -40.61 -14.86
N GLY A 58 24.75 -40.14 -15.63
CA GLY A 58 24.69 -40.24 -17.08
C GLY A 58 24.11 -38.96 -17.65
N ALA A 59 24.77 -38.40 -18.66
CA ALA A 59 24.39 -37.14 -19.30
C ALA A 59 22.93 -37.17 -19.78
N ALA A 60 22.15 -36.13 -19.45
CA ALA A 60 20.74 -36.01 -19.80
C ALA A 60 20.50 -36.21 -21.32
N GLU A 61 19.71 -37.23 -21.68
CA GLU A 61 19.21 -37.39 -23.05
C GLU A 61 18.07 -36.39 -23.31
N ASN A 62 18.16 -35.64 -24.42
CA ASN A 62 17.22 -34.57 -24.76
C ASN A 62 16.13 -35.10 -25.70
N ARG A 63 14.85 -34.99 -25.31
CA ARG A 63 13.70 -35.29 -26.19
C ARG A 63 13.05 -33.99 -26.67
N ASN A 64 12.88 -33.84 -27.99
CA ASN A 64 12.20 -32.71 -28.61
C ASN A 64 10.81 -33.10 -29.11
N ILE A 65 9.75 -32.44 -28.62
CA ILE A 65 8.35 -32.68 -28.99
C ILE A 65 7.77 -31.40 -29.64
N ALA A 66 7.07 -31.50 -30.76
CA ALA A 66 6.64 -30.33 -31.53
C ALA A 66 5.39 -29.64 -30.96
N THR A 67 4.34 -30.40 -30.64
CA THR A 67 3.05 -29.98 -30.05
C THR A 67 2.37 -31.24 -29.55
N VAL A 68 1.67 -31.20 -28.41
CA VAL A 68 0.89 -32.35 -27.90
C VAL A 68 -0.56 -31.95 -27.68
N SER A 69 -1.46 -32.80 -28.15
CA SER A 69 -2.89 -32.73 -27.91
C SER A 69 -3.39 -34.04 -27.29
N ASN A 70 -4.28 -33.93 -26.31
CA ASN A 70 -5.02 -35.00 -25.63
C ASN A 70 -4.30 -35.76 -24.50
N GLU A 71 -2.98 -35.94 -24.56
CA GLU A 71 -2.18 -36.54 -23.48
C GLU A 71 -1.22 -35.48 -22.90
N GLY A 72 -1.09 -35.42 -21.57
CA GLY A 72 -0.13 -34.51 -20.92
C GLY A 72 1.33 -34.87 -21.22
N ILE A 73 2.25 -33.97 -20.90
CA ILE A 73 3.70 -34.23 -20.97
C ILE A 73 4.15 -34.78 -19.63
N VAL A 74 4.69 -36.00 -19.60
CA VAL A 74 5.32 -36.56 -18.40
C VAL A 74 6.84 -36.51 -18.55
N GLY A 75 7.50 -35.83 -17.62
CA GLY A 75 8.95 -35.81 -17.48
C GLY A 75 9.47 -37.17 -17.04
N GLU A 76 10.58 -37.61 -17.63
CA GLU A 76 11.24 -38.85 -17.23
C GLU A 76 12.41 -38.53 -16.28
N THR A 77 12.51 -39.28 -15.18
CA THR A 77 13.57 -39.10 -14.19
C THR A 77 14.96 -39.17 -14.82
N GLY A 78 15.78 -38.15 -14.53
CA GLY A 78 17.13 -38.02 -15.07
C GLY A 78 17.20 -37.51 -16.52
N LYS A 79 16.10 -37.02 -17.09
CA LYS A 79 16.07 -36.49 -18.46
C LYS A 79 15.58 -35.04 -18.55
N ASN A 80 15.98 -34.42 -19.64
CA ASN A 80 15.50 -33.11 -20.06
C ASN A 80 14.51 -33.29 -21.22
N THR A 81 13.25 -32.95 -21.00
CA THR A 81 12.20 -32.95 -22.03
C THR A 81 11.96 -31.53 -22.51
N THR A 82 12.12 -31.27 -23.80
CA THR A 82 11.81 -29.97 -24.40
C THR A 82 10.62 -30.09 -25.36
N VAL A 83 9.57 -29.30 -25.13
CA VAL A 83 8.45 -29.11 -26.05
C VAL A 83 8.64 -27.77 -26.75
N THR A 84 8.64 -27.75 -28.09
CA THR A 84 8.92 -26.54 -28.87
C THR A 84 7.69 -25.67 -29.17
N GLY A 85 6.49 -26.14 -28.81
CA GLY A 85 5.23 -25.45 -29.05
C GLY A 85 4.27 -25.61 -27.88
N ASP A 86 2.99 -25.36 -28.13
CA ASP A 86 1.95 -25.41 -27.10
C ASP A 86 1.62 -26.85 -26.65
N VAL A 87 1.13 -26.97 -25.42
CA VAL A 87 0.60 -28.20 -24.82
C VAL A 87 -0.89 -27.99 -24.54
N THR A 88 -1.74 -28.93 -24.98
CA THR A 88 -3.17 -28.89 -24.68
C THR A 88 -3.70 -30.25 -24.24
N THR A 89 -4.27 -30.31 -23.03
CA THR A 89 -4.77 -31.56 -22.42
C THR A 89 -6.23 -31.43 -22.02
N THR A 90 -7.03 -32.49 -22.21
CA THR A 90 -8.47 -32.50 -21.91
C THR A 90 -8.94 -33.73 -21.13
N GLY A 91 -8.07 -34.70 -20.86
CA GLY A 91 -8.40 -35.90 -20.08
C GLY A 91 -8.67 -35.58 -18.61
N GLU A 92 -9.57 -36.30 -17.96
CA GLU A 92 -9.78 -36.19 -16.51
C GLU A 92 -8.51 -36.58 -15.76
N THR A 93 -8.20 -35.87 -14.67
CA THR A 93 -7.00 -36.07 -13.83
C THR A 93 -5.68 -36.09 -14.61
N SER A 94 -5.66 -35.46 -15.79
CA SER A 94 -4.53 -35.49 -16.72
C SER A 94 -3.94 -34.09 -16.81
N ASP A 95 -2.83 -33.88 -16.09
CA ASP A 95 -2.17 -32.59 -16.05
C ASP A 95 -1.57 -32.22 -17.41
N GLY A 96 -1.39 -30.92 -17.66
CA GLY A 96 -0.74 -30.44 -18.88
C GLY A 96 0.72 -30.89 -18.97
N VAL A 97 1.46 -30.62 -17.90
CA VAL A 97 2.86 -31.02 -17.72
C VAL A 97 3.03 -31.62 -16.33
N THR A 98 3.58 -32.82 -16.24
CA THR A 98 3.97 -33.48 -14.98
C THR A 98 5.47 -33.68 -14.97
N ALA A 99 6.15 -33.32 -13.89
CA ALA A 99 7.55 -33.63 -13.67
C ALA A 99 7.73 -34.17 -12.25
N ASP A 100 8.31 -35.37 -12.12
CA ASP A 100 8.51 -36.02 -10.82
C ASP A 100 9.94 -36.55 -10.68
N GLY A 101 10.56 -36.25 -9.55
CA GLY A 101 11.84 -36.77 -9.13
C GLY A 101 13.03 -35.85 -9.43
N SER A 102 14.10 -36.08 -8.68
CA SER A 102 15.35 -35.34 -8.83
C SER A 102 15.93 -35.50 -10.24
N ASN A 103 16.43 -34.41 -10.82
CA ASN A 103 16.96 -34.35 -12.19
C ASN A 103 15.91 -34.58 -13.30
N THR A 104 14.62 -34.44 -12.99
CA THR A 104 13.57 -34.34 -14.03
C THR A 104 13.40 -32.87 -14.41
N LYS A 105 13.68 -32.54 -15.67
CA LYS A 105 13.43 -31.20 -16.21
C LYS A 105 12.51 -31.23 -17.41
N VAL A 106 11.44 -30.43 -17.37
CA VAL A 106 10.56 -30.20 -18.53
C VAL A 106 10.58 -28.73 -18.91
N THR A 107 10.85 -28.43 -20.19
CA THR A 107 10.79 -27.08 -20.75
C THR A 107 9.75 -27.03 -21.86
N VAL A 108 8.76 -26.15 -21.75
CA VAL A 108 7.74 -25.88 -22.78
C VAL A 108 7.98 -24.49 -23.36
N LYS A 109 8.33 -24.42 -24.65
CA LYS A 109 8.54 -23.17 -25.40
C LYS A 109 7.25 -22.63 -26.01
N GLY A 110 6.19 -22.60 -25.22
CA GLY A 110 4.84 -22.28 -25.64
C GLY A 110 3.91 -22.18 -24.44
N ASN A 111 2.61 -22.16 -24.70
CA ASN A 111 1.57 -22.15 -23.68
C ASN A 111 1.24 -23.58 -23.22
N VAL A 112 0.72 -23.69 -22.01
CA VAL A 112 0.12 -24.92 -21.48
C VAL A 112 -1.35 -24.63 -21.17
N THR A 113 -2.26 -25.42 -21.72
CA THR A 113 -3.70 -25.30 -21.46
C THR A 113 -4.31 -26.64 -21.12
N VAL A 114 -4.95 -26.76 -19.96
CA VAL A 114 -5.65 -27.98 -19.54
C VAL A 114 -7.14 -27.69 -19.33
N SER A 115 -8.00 -28.61 -19.76
CA SER A 115 -9.47 -28.50 -19.61
C SER A 115 -10.10 -29.68 -18.88
N GLY A 116 -9.29 -30.66 -18.47
CA GLY A 116 -9.73 -31.85 -17.76
C GLY A 116 -10.10 -31.58 -16.31
N THR A 117 -11.11 -32.27 -15.79
CA THR A 117 -11.50 -32.20 -14.38
C THR A 117 -10.34 -32.65 -13.47
N GLY A 118 -10.10 -31.94 -12.37
CA GLY A 118 -9.03 -32.22 -11.41
C GLY A 118 -7.65 -32.29 -12.04
N SER A 119 -7.37 -31.42 -13.01
CA SER A 119 -6.12 -31.45 -13.77
C SER A 119 -5.40 -30.13 -13.65
N ALA A 120 -4.13 -30.18 -13.29
CA ALA A 120 -3.26 -29.02 -13.18
C ALA A 120 -2.67 -28.65 -14.56
N GLY A 121 -2.39 -27.36 -14.77
CA GLY A 121 -1.62 -26.92 -15.94
C GLY A 121 -0.20 -27.49 -15.89
N VAL A 122 0.47 -27.26 -14.77
CA VAL A 122 1.79 -27.82 -14.43
C VAL A 122 1.72 -28.48 -13.06
N SER A 123 2.26 -29.68 -12.91
CA SER A 123 2.48 -30.38 -11.64
C SER A 123 3.95 -30.79 -11.53
N ALA A 124 4.67 -30.25 -10.54
CA ALA A 124 6.09 -30.52 -10.30
C ALA A 124 6.31 -31.07 -8.89
N ASN A 125 6.94 -32.23 -8.80
CA ASN A 125 7.09 -32.98 -7.55
C ASN A 125 8.54 -33.45 -7.33
N ASN A 126 8.94 -33.54 -6.06
CA ASN A 126 10.16 -34.21 -5.60
C ASN A 126 11.46 -33.67 -6.23
N ASN A 127 11.70 -32.37 -6.09
CA ASN A 127 12.86 -31.65 -6.65
C ASN A 127 12.91 -31.63 -8.19
N ALA A 128 11.75 -31.68 -8.85
CA ALA A 128 11.66 -31.53 -10.30
C ALA A 128 11.77 -30.06 -10.72
N THR A 129 12.10 -29.82 -11.99
CA THR A 129 12.15 -28.47 -12.58
C THR A 129 11.22 -28.37 -13.79
N VAL A 130 10.33 -27.37 -13.82
CA VAL A 130 9.50 -27.07 -14.99
C VAL A 130 9.68 -25.61 -15.41
N GLU A 131 9.89 -25.39 -16.71
CA GLU A 131 10.00 -24.06 -17.31
C GLU A 131 8.98 -23.93 -18.44
N VAL A 132 8.13 -22.90 -18.40
CA VAL A 132 7.14 -22.60 -19.44
C VAL A 132 7.37 -21.17 -19.94
N THR A 133 7.66 -20.99 -21.23
CA THR A 133 7.94 -19.66 -21.80
C THR A 133 6.68 -18.88 -22.16
N GLY A 134 5.51 -19.53 -22.14
CA GLY A 134 4.20 -18.94 -22.41
C GLY A 134 3.34 -18.89 -21.15
N ASN A 135 2.03 -18.86 -21.36
CA ASN A 135 1.05 -18.87 -20.27
C ASN A 135 0.74 -20.30 -19.81
N VAL A 136 0.29 -20.44 -18.57
CA VAL A 136 -0.29 -21.68 -18.03
C VAL A 136 -1.76 -21.42 -17.67
N GLU A 137 -2.68 -22.20 -18.22
CA GLU A 137 -4.12 -22.01 -18.04
C GLU A 137 -4.83 -23.33 -17.71
N ALA A 138 -5.45 -23.40 -16.53
CA ALA A 138 -6.32 -24.50 -16.12
C ALA A 138 -7.80 -24.10 -16.18
N LYS A 139 -8.54 -24.77 -17.07
CA LYS A 139 -9.96 -24.55 -17.37
C LYS A 139 -10.89 -25.63 -16.82
N GLY A 140 -10.32 -26.71 -16.32
CA GLY A 140 -11.07 -27.83 -15.77
C GLY A 140 -11.86 -27.47 -14.53
N ASP A 141 -12.88 -28.26 -14.23
CA ASP A 141 -13.52 -28.24 -12.91
C ASP A 141 -12.65 -28.95 -11.88
N ASN A 142 -12.83 -28.63 -10.59
CA ASN A 142 -12.24 -29.44 -9.52
C ASN A 142 -12.89 -30.82 -9.53
N GLN A 143 -12.10 -31.86 -9.30
CA GLN A 143 -12.64 -33.20 -9.07
C GLN A 143 -13.27 -33.25 -7.69
N THR A 144 -14.48 -33.79 -7.60
CA THR A 144 -15.21 -33.90 -6.33
C THR A 144 -15.78 -35.29 -6.09
N HIS A 145 -15.96 -35.63 -4.82
CA HIS A 145 -16.73 -36.80 -4.39
C HIS A 145 -17.80 -36.41 -3.37
N GLU A 146 -18.90 -37.17 -3.33
CA GLU A 146 -19.90 -37.04 -2.28
C GLU A 146 -19.47 -37.81 -1.04
N GLY A 147 -19.45 -37.13 0.11
CA GLY A 147 -19.14 -37.75 1.39
C GLY A 147 -20.27 -38.67 1.86
N GLN A 148 -19.90 -39.70 2.63
CA GLN A 148 -20.84 -40.73 3.13
C GLN A 148 -21.98 -40.16 4.00
N THR A 149 -21.79 -38.98 4.60
CA THR A 149 -22.76 -38.30 5.47
C THR A 149 -23.49 -37.14 4.77
N GLY A 150 -23.34 -37.00 3.45
CA GLY A 150 -23.73 -35.79 2.72
C GLY A 150 -22.63 -34.73 2.74
N GLY A 151 -22.61 -33.88 1.70
CA GLY A 151 -21.56 -32.89 1.44
C GLY A 151 -20.67 -33.28 0.26
N THR A 152 -20.14 -32.29 -0.46
CA THR A 152 -19.24 -32.47 -1.61
C THR A 152 -17.83 -32.05 -1.21
N TYR A 153 -16.86 -32.96 -1.35
CA TYR A 153 -15.45 -32.73 -1.06
C TYR A 153 -14.65 -32.64 -2.36
N ILE A 154 -13.57 -31.87 -2.37
CA ILE A 154 -12.66 -31.77 -3.51
C ILE A 154 -11.57 -32.83 -3.35
N ASP A 155 -11.46 -33.72 -4.34
CA ASP A 155 -10.41 -34.75 -4.44
C ASP A 155 -9.12 -34.18 -5.01
N LYS A 156 -9.26 -33.43 -6.11
CA LYS A 156 -8.14 -32.83 -6.82
C LYS A 156 -8.55 -31.49 -7.39
N TRP A 157 -7.71 -30.49 -7.20
CA TRP A 157 -7.92 -29.13 -7.67
C TRP A 157 -7.46 -28.99 -9.12
N ALA A 158 -8.15 -28.13 -9.87
CA ALA A 158 -7.77 -27.78 -11.24
C ALA A 158 -6.82 -26.57 -11.22
N ASP A 159 -5.59 -26.79 -10.75
CA ASP A 159 -4.66 -25.69 -10.48
C ASP A 159 -3.92 -25.21 -11.73
N GLY A 160 -3.51 -23.94 -11.75
CA GLY A 160 -2.60 -23.46 -12.79
C GLY A 160 -1.25 -24.15 -12.67
N VAL A 161 -0.61 -24.00 -11.51
CA VAL A 161 0.67 -24.61 -11.13
C VAL A 161 0.52 -25.28 -9.77
N GLU A 162 0.94 -26.54 -9.68
CA GLU A 162 1.14 -27.32 -8.44
C GLU A 162 2.64 -27.61 -8.32
N ALA A 163 3.26 -27.27 -7.18
CA ALA A 163 4.70 -27.41 -6.97
C ALA A 163 5.06 -27.89 -5.56
N ASP A 164 5.52 -29.13 -5.43
CA ASP A 164 5.75 -29.76 -4.13
C ASP A 164 7.15 -30.34 -3.94
N ASN A 165 7.55 -30.44 -2.67
CA ASN A 165 8.72 -31.17 -2.20
C ASN A 165 10.04 -30.72 -2.87
N GLY A 166 10.38 -29.42 -2.73
CA GLY A 166 11.63 -28.84 -3.21
C GLY A 166 11.68 -28.60 -4.71
N SER A 167 10.53 -28.62 -5.39
CA SER A 167 10.45 -28.43 -6.83
C SER A 167 10.63 -26.97 -7.23
N LYS A 168 10.94 -26.76 -8.52
CA LYS A 168 11.11 -25.43 -9.09
C LYS A 168 10.26 -25.26 -10.35
N VAL A 169 9.37 -24.28 -10.35
CA VAL A 169 8.54 -23.94 -11.52
C VAL A 169 8.79 -22.50 -11.94
N THR A 170 9.01 -22.27 -13.23
CA THR A 170 9.13 -20.92 -13.81
C THR A 170 8.17 -20.78 -14.98
N VAL A 171 7.36 -19.73 -14.97
CA VAL A 171 6.42 -19.37 -16.03
C VAL A 171 6.73 -17.94 -16.49
N ASP A 172 7.12 -17.76 -17.75
CA ASP A 172 7.43 -16.43 -18.29
C ASP A 172 6.16 -15.61 -18.59
N GLY A 173 5.03 -16.29 -18.79
CA GLY A 173 3.73 -15.67 -19.01
C GLY A 173 2.87 -15.59 -17.74
N ASN A 174 1.55 -15.58 -17.96
CA ASN A 174 0.55 -15.55 -16.90
C ASN A 174 0.21 -16.96 -16.42
N VAL A 175 -0.27 -17.06 -15.18
CA VAL A 175 -0.84 -18.29 -14.62
C VAL A 175 -2.30 -18.06 -14.24
N THR A 176 -3.20 -18.87 -14.81
CA THR A 176 -4.65 -18.73 -14.59
C THR A 176 -5.28 -20.06 -14.21
N SER A 177 -6.16 -20.05 -13.20
CA SER A 177 -7.11 -21.15 -12.94
C SER A 177 -8.56 -20.65 -12.93
N GLN A 178 -9.46 -21.42 -13.55
CA GLN A 178 -10.89 -21.12 -13.53
C GLN A 178 -11.59 -21.56 -12.25
N LYS A 179 -11.11 -22.63 -11.60
CA LYS A 179 -11.82 -23.32 -10.50
C LYS A 179 -10.94 -23.62 -9.29
N GLY A 180 -9.68 -23.95 -9.50
CA GLY A 180 -8.72 -24.17 -8.45
C GLY A 180 -7.88 -22.95 -8.11
N TRP A 181 -6.73 -23.21 -7.50
CA TRP A 181 -5.71 -22.21 -7.26
C TRP A 181 -4.95 -21.90 -8.54
N ALA A 182 -4.51 -20.65 -8.71
CA ALA A 182 -3.60 -20.38 -9.82
C ALA A 182 -2.22 -20.98 -9.50
N ILE A 183 -1.77 -20.88 -8.25
CA ILE A 183 -0.56 -21.53 -7.74
C ILE A 183 -0.88 -22.24 -6.42
N ASP A 184 -0.55 -23.53 -6.35
CA ASP A 184 -0.46 -24.30 -5.11
C ASP A 184 1.00 -24.77 -4.93
N SER A 185 1.59 -24.51 -3.77
CA SER A 185 3.01 -24.78 -3.54
C SER A 185 3.31 -25.22 -2.12
N HIS A 186 3.89 -26.42 -1.97
CA HIS A 186 4.29 -26.98 -0.68
C HIS A 186 5.81 -27.25 -0.61
N GLY A 187 6.55 -26.31 -0.03
CA GLY A 187 8.00 -26.37 0.14
C GLY A 187 8.78 -26.29 -1.17
N SER A 188 8.34 -25.42 -2.08
CA SER A 188 8.90 -25.30 -3.45
C SER A 188 9.09 -23.85 -3.89
N ASP A 189 9.85 -23.67 -4.96
CA ASP A 189 10.13 -22.39 -5.60
C ASP A 189 9.25 -22.18 -6.83
N VAL A 190 8.44 -21.13 -6.86
CA VAL A 190 7.61 -20.77 -8.03
C VAL A 190 7.91 -19.34 -8.46
N THR A 191 8.22 -19.14 -9.74
CA THR A 191 8.43 -17.81 -10.34
C THR A 191 7.47 -17.62 -11.51
N VAL A 192 6.74 -16.49 -11.51
CA VAL A 192 5.86 -16.10 -12.60
C VAL A 192 6.20 -14.68 -13.04
N ASN A 193 6.60 -14.51 -14.30
CA ASN A 193 6.99 -13.20 -14.83
C ASN A 193 5.78 -12.37 -15.33
N GLY A 194 4.59 -12.98 -15.33
CA GLY A 194 3.31 -12.35 -15.65
C GLY A 194 2.36 -12.24 -14.46
N ASP A 195 1.08 -12.08 -14.78
CA ASP A 195 0.00 -11.97 -13.80
C ASP A 195 -0.50 -13.36 -13.35
N VAL A 196 -1.01 -13.42 -12.11
CA VAL A 196 -1.59 -14.62 -11.53
C VAL A 196 -3.08 -14.38 -11.23
N HIS A 197 -3.94 -15.26 -11.72
CA HIS A 197 -5.39 -15.09 -11.59
C HIS A 197 -6.14 -16.38 -11.25
N SER A 198 -7.04 -16.33 -10.26
CA SER A 198 -8.06 -17.37 -10.08
C SER A 198 -9.49 -16.82 -10.08
N GLU A 199 -10.36 -17.46 -10.86
CA GLU A 199 -11.76 -17.03 -11.02
C GLU A 199 -12.68 -17.53 -9.90
N LYS A 200 -12.38 -18.66 -9.27
CA LYS A 200 -13.22 -19.23 -8.19
C LYS A 200 -12.43 -19.76 -6.99
N GLY A 201 -11.14 -20.01 -7.13
CA GLY A 201 -10.26 -20.33 -6.02
C GLY A 201 -9.46 -19.11 -5.58
N SER A 202 -8.57 -19.34 -4.62
CA SER A 202 -7.54 -18.36 -4.29
C SER A 202 -6.51 -18.26 -5.40
N ALA A 203 -5.85 -17.11 -5.54
CA ALA A 203 -4.78 -17.01 -6.52
C ALA A 203 -3.57 -17.87 -6.11
N ILE A 204 -3.20 -17.86 -4.82
CA ILE A 204 -2.01 -18.53 -4.30
C ILE A 204 -2.37 -19.27 -3.02
N ASN A 205 -1.94 -20.53 -2.91
CA ASN A 205 -1.84 -21.31 -1.67
C ASN A 205 -0.37 -21.72 -1.52
N ALA A 206 0.28 -21.33 -0.42
CA ALA A 206 1.72 -21.55 -0.22
C ALA A 206 1.97 -22.02 1.21
N ARG A 207 2.65 -23.15 1.39
CA ARG A 207 2.92 -23.75 2.71
C ARG A 207 4.29 -24.42 2.78
N LYS A 208 4.68 -24.85 3.98
CA LYS A 208 5.91 -25.66 4.23
C LYS A 208 7.19 -24.99 3.72
N GLY A 209 7.30 -23.67 3.86
CA GLY A 209 8.51 -22.95 3.45
C GLY A 209 8.62 -22.65 1.96
N SER A 210 7.51 -22.54 1.23
CA SER A 210 7.52 -22.20 -0.19
C SER A 210 8.04 -20.78 -0.45
N THR A 211 8.75 -20.61 -1.57
CA THR A 211 9.20 -19.29 -2.06
C THR A 211 8.49 -18.97 -3.38
N ILE A 212 7.72 -17.89 -3.43
CA ILE A 212 6.96 -17.49 -4.61
C ILE A 212 7.31 -16.06 -5.03
N THR A 213 7.66 -15.86 -6.30
CA THR A 213 7.96 -14.52 -6.87
C THR A 213 7.11 -14.24 -8.10
N ILE A 214 6.40 -13.11 -8.08
CA ILE A 214 5.46 -12.68 -9.12
C ILE A 214 5.83 -11.27 -9.63
N ASP A 215 6.24 -11.15 -10.90
CA ASP A 215 6.54 -9.85 -11.54
C ASP A 215 5.29 -9.13 -12.09
N GLY A 216 4.12 -9.74 -11.92
CA GLY A 216 2.81 -9.20 -12.26
C GLY A 216 1.93 -8.86 -11.06
N SER A 217 0.65 -8.67 -11.37
CA SER A 217 -0.41 -8.51 -10.37
C SER A 217 -1.01 -9.87 -10.01
N VAL A 218 -1.53 -9.96 -8.80
CA VAL A 218 -2.26 -11.13 -8.30
C VAL A 218 -3.72 -10.77 -8.13
N SER A 219 -4.63 -11.59 -8.66
CA SER A 219 -6.06 -11.32 -8.52
C SER A 219 -6.90 -12.57 -8.32
N SER A 220 -7.97 -12.45 -7.55
CA SER A 220 -8.96 -13.52 -7.41
C SER A 220 -10.37 -13.02 -7.17
N ASN A 221 -11.37 -13.77 -7.65
CA ASN A 221 -12.79 -13.47 -7.39
C ASN A 221 -13.36 -14.21 -6.15
N ALA A 222 -12.58 -15.11 -5.56
CA ALA A 222 -12.88 -15.82 -4.32
C ALA A 222 -11.92 -15.47 -3.16
N GLY A 223 -11.02 -14.51 -3.37
CA GLY A 223 -9.97 -14.05 -2.44
C GLY A 223 -8.90 -15.09 -2.11
N ILE A 224 -7.83 -14.64 -1.46
CA ILE A 224 -6.83 -15.52 -0.84
C ILE A 224 -7.47 -16.03 0.46
N THR A 225 -8.05 -17.23 0.46
CA THR A 225 -8.72 -17.79 1.63
C THR A 225 -8.63 -19.31 1.63
N LEU A 226 -7.91 -19.82 2.63
CA LEU A 226 -8.34 -20.96 3.42
C LEU A 226 -8.53 -20.47 4.86
N GLY A 227 -9.78 -20.19 5.21
CA GLY A 227 -10.16 -19.93 6.60
C GLY A 227 -9.95 -21.22 7.40
N GLY A 228 -9.09 -21.11 8.40
CA GLY A 228 -8.64 -22.21 9.25
C GLY A 228 -7.13 -22.36 9.15
N ILE A 229 -6.37 -21.29 9.45
CA ILE A 229 -4.91 -21.25 9.29
C ILE A 229 -4.51 -21.34 7.81
N ILE A 230 -4.39 -20.20 7.13
CA ILE A 230 -3.47 -20.15 5.98
C ILE A 230 -2.09 -20.25 6.56
N GLU A 231 -1.55 -21.46 6.57
CA GLU A 231 -0.14 -21.64 6.74
C GLU A 231 0.59 -21.18 5.47
N THR A 232 0.73 -19.85 5.25
CA THR A 232 2.03 -19.34 4.80
C THR A 232 2.98 -19.45 5.98
N THR A 233 3.05 -20.64 6.59
CA THR A 233 4.02 -20.91 7.61
C THR A 233 5.35 -21.00 6.93
N GLU A 234 6.27 -20.21 7.47
CA GLU A 234 7.67 -20.25 7.07
C GLU A 234 7.86 -19.87 5.58
N SER A 235 6.85 -19.32 4.90
CA SER A 235 6.82 -19.14 3.44
C SER A 235 7.06 -17.68 3.05
N THR A 236 7.76 -17.47 1.93
CA THR A 236 8.12 -16.15 1.40
C THR A 236 7.40 -15.87 0.09
N ILE A 237 6.69 -14.74 0.00
CA ILE A 237 5.96 -14.32 -1.20
C ILE A 237 6.34 -12.89 -1.58
N LYS A 238 6.78 -12.69 -2.82
CA LYS A 238 7.10 -11.36 -3.37
C LYS A 238 6.23 -11.08 -4.59
N ILE A 239 5.48 -9.99 -4.55
CA ILE A 239 4.60 -9.54 -5.64
C ILE A 239 5.00 -8.11 -5.99
N THR A 240 5.35 -7.86 -7.26
CA THR A 240 5.87 -6.53 -7.65
C THR A 240 4.78 -5.49 -7.92
N LYS A 241 3.54 -5.91 -8.20
CA LYS A 241 2.40 -5.04 -8.49
C LYS A 241 1.28 -5.21 -7.47
N ASP A 242 0.02 -5.15 -7.92
CA ASP A 242 -1.16 -5.10 -7.06
C ASP A 242 -1.68 -6.49 -6.69
N VAL A 243 -2.32 -6.57 -5.52
CA VAL A 243 -3.15 -7.70 -5.07
C VAL A 243 -4.61 -7.27 -5.02
N THR A 244 -5.49 -8.00 -5.69
CA THR A 244 -6.93 -7.69 -5.72
C THR A 244 -7.78 -8.92 -5.44
N ALA A 245 -8.62 -8.86 -4.42
CA ALA A 245 -9.58 -9.90 -4.08
C ALA A 245 -11.02 -9.39 -4.17
N LYS A 246 -11.94 -10.23 -4.66
CA LYS A 246 -13.39 -10.02 -4.49
C LYS A 246 -13.95 -11.05 -3.52
N ASN A 247 -14.95 -10.63 -2.74
CA ASN A 247 -15.73 -11.46 -1.82
C ASN A 247 -14.96 -12.18 -0.70
N ALA A 248 -13.69 -11.86 -0.46
CA ALA A 248 -12.84 -12.58 0.49
C ALA A 248 -11.58 -11.77 0.83
N TRP A 249 -10.72 -12.30 1.68
CA TRP A 249 -9.49 -11.61 2.10
C TRP A 249 -8.57 -11.30 0.91
N GLY A 250 -7.98 -10.10 0.91
CA GLY A 250 -6.92 -9.74 -0.03
C GLY A 250 -5.68 -10.60 0.20
N ILE A 251 -5.18 -10.59 1.43
CA ILE A 251 -4.13 -11.47 1.95
C ILE A 251 -4.58 -12.01 3.30
N LEU A 252 -4.37 -13.30 3.52
CA LEU A 252 -4.52 -13.95 4.82
C LEU A 252 -3.19 -14.68 5.12
N ALA A 253 -2.50 -14.27 6.18
CA ALA A 253 -1.15 -14.72 6.53
C ALA A 253 -1.11 -15.38 7.91
N GLY A 254 -0.43 -16.52 7.99
CA GLY A 254 -0.16 -17.29 9.21
C GLY A 254 1.21 -17.00 9.82
N SER A 255 1.61 -17.79 10.81
CA SER A 255 2.86 -17.59 11.56
C SER A 255 4.10 -17.68 10.68
N GLU A 256 5.13 -16.86 10.91
CA GLU A 256 6.39 -16.88 10.16
C GLU A 256 6.26 -16.63 8.64
N ALA A 257 5.13 -16.10 8.18
CA ALA A 257 4.96 -15.65 6.80
C ALA A 257 5.82 -14.41 6.52
N ASP A 258 6.42 -14.32 5.33
CA ASP A 258 7.09 -13.10 4.86
C ASP A 258 6.54 -12.69 3.50
N ILE A 259 5.76 -11.60 3.46
CA ILE A 259 5.04 -11.17 2.25
C ILE A 259 5.37 -9.73 1.90
N GLU A 260 5.90 -9.51 0.69
CA GLU A 260 6.16 -8.20 0.11
C GLU A 260 5.22 -7.93 -1.07
N VAL A 261 4.56 -6.76 -1.05
CA VAL A 261 3.72 -6.26 -2.16
C VAL A 261 4.20 -4.88 -2.60
N GLY A 262 4.69 -4.78 -3.84
CA GLY A 262 5.18 -3.54 -4.44
C GLY A 262 4.08 -2.56 -4.85
N GLY A 263 2.85 -3.05 -5.04
CA GLY A 263 1.67 -2.25 -5.38
C GLY A 263 0.67 -2.12 -4.24
N ASN A 264 -0.60 -1.97 -4.61
CA ASN A 264 -1.72 -1.84 -3.67
C ASN A 264 -2.30 -3.21 -3.32
N ILE A 265 -2.93 -3.29 -2.14
CA ILE A 265 -3.78 -4.41 -1.76
C ILE A 265 -5.21 -3.91 -1.64
N SER A 266 -6.13 -4.53 -2.38
CA SER A 266 -7.55 -4.18 -2.35
C SER A 266 -8.47 -5.38 -2.19
N SER A 267 -9.52 -5.21 -1.37
CA SER A 267 -10.56 -6.21 -1.18
C SER A 267 -11.96 -5.61 -0.97
N GLU A 268 -12.98 -6.39 -1.26
CA GLU A 268 -14.33 -6.12 -0.77
C GLU A 268 -14.49 -6.42 0.72
N LYS A 269 -13.88 -7.48 1.24
CA LYS A 269 -13.93 -7.90 2.65
C LYS A 269 -12.75 -7.28 3.40
N GLU A 270 -11.92 -8.00 4.13
CA GLU A 270 -10.68 -7.43 4.68
C GLU A 270 -9.54 -7.49 3.67
N ALA A 271 -8.76 -6.41 3.52
CA ALA A 271 -7.68 -6.39 2.53
C ALA A 271 -6.46 -7.19 3.02
N VAL A 272 -6.12 -7.09 4.30
CA VAL A 272 -5.06 -7.86 4.93
C VAL A 272 -5.56 -8.44 6.26
N TYR A 273 -5.30 -9.73 6.49
CA TYR A 273 -5.54 -10.39 7.77
C TYR A 273 -4.29 -11.18 8.15
N ILE A 274 -3.72 -10.88 9.31
CA ILE A 274 -2.53 -11.56 9.83
C ILE A 274 -2.90 -12.14 11.18
N ALA A 275 -2.79 -13.46 11.31
CA ALA A 275 -2.98 -14.17 12.58
C ALA A 275 -1.90 -15.24 12.70
N GLY A 276 -0.74 -14.81 13.20
CA GLY A 276 0.37 -15.70 13.39
C GLY A 276 1.60 -15.00 13.93
N LYS A 277 2.31 -15.72 14.81
CA LYS A 277 3.52 -15.24 15.45
C LYS A 277 4.62 -15.00 14.41
N ASP A 278 5.32 -13.88 14.54
CA ASP A 278 6.47 -13.52 13.69
C ASP A 278 6.13 -13.43 12.19
N ALA A 279 4.85 -13.28 11.84
CA ALA A 279 4.42 -12.99 10.47
C ALA A 279 4.75 -11.53 10.09
N LEU A 280 5.28 -11.31 8.91
CA LEU A 280 5.66 -10.01 8.37
C LEU A 280 4.95 -9.74 7.04
N ILE A 281 4.31 -8.57 6.94
CA ILE A 281 3.80 -8.04 5.67
C ILE A 281 4.34 -6.64 5.41
N VAL A 282 4.88 -6.42 4.22
CA VAL A 282 5.35 -5.12 3.74
C VAL A 282 4.60 -4.73 2.47
N VAL A 283 3.98 -3.55 2.49
CA VAL A 283 3.21 -3.00 1.37
C VAL A 283 3.77 -1.64 0.98
N ASP A 284 4.23 -1.52 -0.26
CA ASP A 284 4.75 -0.27 -0.80
C ASP A 284 3.63 0.69 -1.23
N GLY A 285 2.48 0.15 -1.67
CA GLY A 285 1.31 0.93 -2.04
C GLY A 285 0.30 1.12 -0.92
N ASN A 286 -0.96 1.30 -1.32
CA ASN A 286 -2.09 1.50 -0.40
C ASN A 286 -2.74 0.17 -0.02
N VAL A 287 -3.37 0.12 1.14
CA VAL A 287 -4.20 -1.00 1.59
C VAL A 287 -5.62 -0.50 1.79
N TYR A 288 -6.59 -1.01 1.03
CA TYR A 288 -7.97 -0.56 1.20
C TYR A 288 -9.04 -1.64 1.04
N SER A 289 -10.08 -1.49 1.86
CA SER A 289 -11.29 -2.30 1.83
C SER A 289 -12.51 -1.46 1.53
N THR A 290 -13.41 -1.99 0.70
CA THR A 290 -14.67 -1.30 0.37
C THR A 290 -15.84 -1.63 1.31
N LYS A 291 -15.87 -2.81 1.95
CA LYS A 291 -16.96 -3.20 2.88
C LYS A 291 -16.49 -3.62 4.27
N GLY A 292 -15.25 -4.08 4.42
CA GLY A 292 -14.66 -4.56 5.68
C GLY A 292 -13.69 -3.56 6.34
N CYS A 293 -12.90 -4.06 7.29
CA CYS A 293 -11.70 -3.36 7.74
C CYS A 293 -10.59 -3.47 6.68
N ALA A 294 -9.63 -2.54 6.66
CA ALA A 294 -8.51 -2.67 5.74
C ALA A 294 -7.54 -3.75 6.22
N MET A 295 -7.22 -3.75 7.52
CA MET A 295 -6.21 -4.64 8.10
C MET A 295 -6.62 -5.19 9.46
N ASP A 296 -6.41 -6.50 9.66
CA ASP A 296 -6.38 -7.16 10.96
C ASP A 296 -4.95 -7.66 11.24
N ILE A 297 -4.36 -7.29 12.38
CA ILE A 297 -2.96 -7.62 12.73
C ILE A 297 -2.91 -8.19 14.15
N LEU A 298 -2.77 -9.51 14.25
CA LEU A 298 -2.94 -10.26 15.49
C LEU A 298 -1.78 -11.23 15.74
N GLU A 299 -1.63 -11.63 16.99
CA GLU A 299 -0.73 -12.69 17.47
C GLU A 299 0.77 -12.40 17.31
N GLN A 300 1.22 -11.19 17.67
CA GLN A 300 2.62 -10.76 17.50
C GLN A 300 3.05 -10.67 16.03
N ALA A 301 2.12 -10.36 15.15
CA ALA A 301 2.39 -10.07 13.75
C ALA A 301 3.01 -8.66 13.58
N GLU A 302 3.68 -8.46 12.45
CA GLU A 302 4.28 -7.20 12.05
C GLU A 302 3.78 -6.78 10.66
N ALA A 303 3.39 -5.52 10.52
CA ALA A 303 3.01 -4.96 9.23
C ALA A 303 3.61 -3.58 8.98
N THR A 304 4.03 -3.34 7.74
CA THR A 304 4.46 -2.02 7.24
C THR A 304 3.66 -1.64 6.01
N VAL A 305 3.08 -0.44 6.01
CA VAL A 305 2.39 0.16 4.86
C VAL A 305 2.98 1.53 4.57
N LYS A 306 3.56 1.71 3.38
CA LYS A 306 4.14 2.99 2.95
C LYS A 306 3.09 3.97 2.42
N GLY A 307 2.02 3.46 1.80
CA GLY A 307 0.89 4.25 1.33
C GLY A 307 -0.17 4.51 2.39
N ASP A 308 -1.39 4.76 1.93
CA ASP A 308 -2.56 4.99 2.76
C ASP A 308 -3.26 3.67 3.13
N VAL A 309 -3.94 3.68 4.28
CA VAL A 309 -4.79 2.58 4.76
C VAL A 309 -6.23 3.07 4.86
N SER A 310 -7.16 2.44 4.15
CA SER A 310 -8.57 2.88 4.15
C SER A 310 -9.53 1.72 4.32
N GLY A 311 -10.26 1.69 5.43
CA GLY A 311 -11.34 0.73 5.65
C GLY A 311 -12.71 1.39 5.64
N ASN A 312 -13.78 0.60 5.69
CA ASN A 312 -15.14 1.14 5.66
C ASN A 312 -15.54 1.73 7.03
N LYS A 313 -15.94 0.90 8.00
CA LYS A 313 -16.26 1.36 9.36
C LYS A 313 -15.03 1.42 10.25
N LEU A 314 -14.12 0.48 10.06
CA LEU A 314 -12.88 0.34 10.80
C LEU A 314 -11.73 0.40 9.80
N ALA A 315 -10.66 1.17 10.05
CA ALA A 315 -9.49 1.09 9.18
C ALA A 315 -8.63 -0.12 9.56
N ILE A 316 -8.24 -0.23 10.84
CA ILE A 316 -7.32 -1.26 11.32
C ILE A 316 -7.80 -1.84 12.65
N TRP A 317 -7.82 -3.15 12.77
CA TRP A 317 -7.88 -3.87 14.04
C TRP A 317 -6.51 -4.47 14.36
N MET A 318 -6.05 -4.34 15.59
CA MET A 318 -4.86 -5.04 16.05
C MET A 318 -4.90 -5.38 17.53
N ASP A 319 -4.06 -6.32 17.95
CA ASP A 319 -3.78 -6.56 19.36
C ASP A 319 -2.60 -5.74 19.89
N ASN A 320 -2.43 -5.74 21.21
CA ASN A 320 -1.38 -5.03 21.94
C ASN A 320 0.00 -5.71 21.93
N SER A 321 0.16 -6.82 21.20
CA SER A 321 1.42 -7.54 21.04
C SER A 321 2.01 -7.41 19.64
N SER A 322 1.21 -6.95 18.68
CA SER A 322 1.57 -6.80 17.28
C SER A 322 2.20 -5.43 16.98
N LYS A 323 2.95 -5.35 15.88
CA LYS A 323 3.63 -4.13 15.43
C LYS A 323 3.07 -3.61 14.12
N LEU A 324 2.97 -2.29 14.02
CA LEU A 324 2.46 -1.62 12.83
C LEU A 324 3.22 -0.33 12.56
N GLN A 325 3.76 -0.20 11.34
CA GLN A 325 4.19 1.08 10.77
C GLN A 325 3.30 1.45 9.58
N ALA A 326 2.49 2.50 9.73
CA ALA A 326 1.61 3.02 8.69
C ALA A 326 1.66 4.56 8.69
N LEU A 327 2.65 5.13 8.00
CA LEU A 327 3.00 6.56 8.09
C LEU A 327 2.16 7.48 7.18
N GLY A 328 1.41 6.91 6.24
CA GLY A 328 0.45 7.58 5.38
C GLY A 328 -0.84 7.98 6.11
N LYS A 329 -1.92 8.16 5.34
CA LYS A 329 -3.24 8.46 5.88
C LYS A 329 -3.97 7.16 6.23
N ILE A 330 -4.56 7.11 7.42
CA ILE A 330 -5.40 6.01 7.91
C ILE A 330 -6.83 6.53 7.98
N SER A 331 -7.74 6.00 7.17
CA SER A 331 -9.09 6.54 7.02
C SER A 331 -10.19 5.51 7.24
N SER A 332 -11.28 5.92 7.89
CA SER A 332 -12.53 5.16 7.96
C SER A 332 -13.72 6.07 8.28
N ASN A 333 -14.93 5.52 8.16
CA ASN A 333 -16.17 6.23 8.48
C ASN A 333 -16.46 6.31 9.99
N ASP A 334 -15.86 5.46 10.84
CA ASP A 334 -16.16 5.41 12.28
C ASP A 334 -14.89 5.34 13.13
N VAL A 335 -14.19 4.19 13.16
CA VAL A 335 -13.00 3.99 13.99
C VAL A 335 -11.75 3.88 13.13
N GLY A 336 -10.73 4.70 13.37
CA GLY A 336 -9.43 4.58 12.71
C GLY A 336 -8.74 3.28 13.13
N ILE A 337 -8.33 3.22 14.39
CA ILE A 337 -7.67 2.07 15.00
C ILE A 337 -8.54 1.46 16.09
N LEU A 338 -8.80 0.16 16.00
CA LEU A 338 -9.29 -0.64 17.10
C LEU A 338 -8.10 -1.42 17.69
N LEU A 339 -7.76 -1.13 18.95
CA LEU A 339 -6.70 -1.81 19.69
C LEU A 339 -7.31 -2.71 20.76
N SER A 340 -7.17 -4.03 20.60
CA SER A 340 -7.57 -5.02 21.61
C SER A 340 -6.45 -5.31 22.58
N LEU A 341 -6.73 -5.23 23.89
CA LEU A 341 -5.79 -5.60 24.92
C LEU A 341 -5.99 -7.08 25.30
N TYR A 342 -5.02 -7.91 24.94
CA TYR A 342 -4.91 -9.29 25.38
C TYR A 342 -3.68 -9.45 26.28
N GLY A 343 -3.85 -10.10 27.43
CA GLY A 343 -2.77 -10.22 28.41
C GLY A 343 -2.46 -8.90 29.13
N ASP A 344 -1.61 -8.99 30.15
CA ASP A 344 -1.32 -7.87 31.06
C ASP A 344 -0.05 -7.09 30.69
N GLN A 345 0.57 -7.37 29.54
CA GLN A 345 1.78 -6.70 29.04
C GLN A 345 1.60 -6.30 27.56
N GLY A 346 1.80 -5.01 27.25
CA GLY A 346 1.85 -4.51 25.88
C GLY A 346 3.27 -4.61 25.34
N THR A 347 3.48 -5.48 24.34
CA THR A 347 4.80 -5.68 23.70
C THR A 347 4.85 -5.17 22.27
N GLY A 348 3.71 -4.76 21.72
CA GLY A 348 3.59 -4.18 20.39
C GLY A 348 4.12 -2.75 20.28
N GLU A 349 4.21 -2.27 19.04
CA GLU A 349 4.66 -0.92 18.69
C GLU A 349 3.84 -0.39 17.52
N LEU A 350 3.33 0.83 17.64
CA LEU A 350 2.54 1.50 16.61
C LEU A 350 3.22 2.80 16.20
N GLU A 351 3.54 2.93 14.92
CA GLU A 351 4.00 4.17 14.28
C GLU A 351 3.02 4.57 13.18
N LEU A 352 2.17 5.56 13.49
CA LEU A 352 1.02 5.93 12.68
C LEU A 352 1.16 7.33 12.11
N GLY A 353 0.67 7.51 10.88
CA GLY A 353 0.61 8.79 10.19
C GLY A 353 -0.59 9.62 10.62
N THR A 354 -1.37 10.07 9.63
CA THR A 354 -2.58 10.86 9.89
C THR A 354 -3.78 9.95 10.00
N ILE A 355 -4.48 9.93 11.14
CA ILE A 355 -5.73 9.20 11.32
C ILE A 355 -6.91 10.14 11.04
N ASP A 356 -7.80 9.76 10.13
CA ASP A 356 -9.00 10.51 9.73
C ASP A 356 -10.25 9.63 9.87
N ALA A 357 -10.98 9.81 10.98
CA ALA A 357 -12.13 8.99 11.36
C ALA A 357 -13.01 9.74 12.38
N GLN A 358 -14.20 9.24 12.72
CA GLN A 358 -14.98 9.82 13.82
C GLN A 358 -14.29 9.62 15.18
N THR A 359 -13.76 8.42 15.41
CA THR A 359 -12.92 8.05 16.55
C THR A 359 -11.54 7.65 16.04
N ALA A 360 -10.47 8.35 16.44
CA ALA A 360 -9.13 8.02 15.95
C ALA A 360 -8.64 6.67 16.51
N ILE A 361 -8.64 6.50 17.83
CA ILE A 361 -8.24 5.25 18.50
C ILE A 361 -9.34 4.78 19.45
N SER A 362 -9.81 3.55 19.29
CA SER A 362 -10.70 2.87 20.22
C SER A 362 -9.95 1.71 20.86
N ILE A 363 -9.85 1.69 22.18
CA ILE A 363 -9.16 0.63 22.92
C ILE A 363 -10.20 -0.27 23.57
N ASN A 364 -10.21 -1.54 23.17
CA ASN A 364 -10.95 -2.59 23.84
C ASN A 364 -10.12 -3.15 24.99
N TYR A 365 -10.51 -2.82 26.22
CA TYR A 365 -9.80 -3.29 27.40
C TYR A 365 -10.38 -4.58 28.00
N GLY A 366 -11.31 -5.25 27.31
CA GLY A 366 -11.83 -6.56 27.71
C GLY A 366 -12.29 -6.60 29.18
N GLU A 367 -11.87 -7.62 29.92
CA GLU A 367 -12.24 -7.82 31.32
C GLU A 367 -11.41 -6.99 32.32
N TYR A 368 -10.44 -6.19 31.86
CA TYR A 368 -9.58 -5.41 32.74
C TYR A 368 -10.38 -4.30 33.44
N LYS A 369 -10.61 -4.46 34.75
CA LYS A 369 -11.19 -3.40 35.62
C LYS A 369 -10.13 -2.58 36.34
N ASP A 370 -8.88 -3.03 36.31
CA ASP A 370 -7.75 -2.39 36.97
C ASP A 370 -7.04 -1.43 35.99
N ILE A 371 -7.06 -0.14 36.33
CA ILE A 371 -6.47 0.93 35.52
C ILE A 371 -4.96 0.71 35.29
N ASP A 372 -4.24 0.22 36.30
CA ASP A 372 -2.79 0.03 36.17
C ASP A 372 -2.48 -1.12 35.22
N LYS A 373 -3.32 -2.16 35.20
CA LYS A 373 -3.20 -3.25 34.22
C LYS A 373 -3.51 -2.78 32.80
N ILE A 374 -4.55 -1.96 32.62
CA ILE A 374 -4.85 -1.37 31.31
C ILE A 374 -3.64 -0.57 30.82
N LEU A 375 -3.05 0.28 31.68
CA LEU A 375 -1.89 1.11 31.33
C LEU A 375 -0.60 0.33 31.06
N ALA A 376 -0.45 -0.87 31.64
CA ALA A 376 0.67 -1.79 31.41
C ALA A 376 0.48 -2.65 30.15
N ALA A 377 -0.77 -2.94 29.79
CA ALA A 377 -1.12 -3.69 28.58
C ALA A 377 -1.03 -2.84 27.30
N LEU A 378 -0.92 -1.51 27.40
CA LEU A 378 -0.79 -0.65 26.21
C LEU A 378 0.57 -0.84 25.52
N PRO A 379 0.59 -0.97 24.18
CA PRO A 379 1.82 -0.94 23.39
C PRO A 379 2.42 0.47 23.37
N GLU A 380 3.65 0.59 22.86
CA GLU A 380 4.19 1.90 22.50
C GLU A 380 3.42 2.47 21.30
N MET A 381 2.98 3.72 21.39
CA MET A 381 2.17 4.35 20.35
C MET A 381 2.71 5.73 19.99
N THR A 382 3.06 5.89 18.72
CA THR A 382 3.45 7.15 18.10
C THR A 382 2.50 7.48 16.97
N VAL A 383 1.90 8.68 16.99
CA VAL A 383 0.96 9.11 15.95
C VAL A 383 1.40 10.47 15.40
N TYR A 384 1.37 10.69 14.10
CA TYR A 384 1.65 12.03 13.57
C TYR A 384 0.49 12.98 13.86
N LYS A 385 -0.72 12.67 13.38
CA LYS A 385 -1.90 13.54 13.53
C LYS A 385 -3.16 12.71 13.71
N MET A 386 -4.04 13.14 14.63
CA MET A 386 -5.40 12.62 14.74
C MET A 386 -6.41 13.70 14.35
N ASN A 387 -7.12 13.46 13.26
CA ASN A 387 -8.24 14.26 12.78
C ASN A 387 -9.55 13.50 13.07
N ALA A 388 -10.09 13.70 14.27
CA ALA A 388 -11.28 12.99 14.73
C ALA A 388 -12.07 13.80 15.76
N ASP A 389 -13.37 13.56 15.84
CA ASP A 389 -14.24 14.14 16.88
C ASP A 389 -13.88 13.56 18.25
N THR A 390 -13.55 12.27 18.29
CA THR A 390 -13.07 11.56 19.49
C THR A 390 -11.65 11.05 19.25
N LEU A 391 -10.65 11.62 19.93
CA LEU A 391 -9.27 11.18 19.75
C LEU A 391 -9.02 9.78 20.33
N LEU A 392 -9.58 9.51 21.51
CA LEU A 392 -9.42 8.22 22.17
C LEU A 392 -10.70 7.83 22.90
N ARG A 393 -11.15 6.59 22.67
CA ARG A 393 -12.28 5.95 23.36
C ARG A 393 -11.82 4.68 24.05
N LEU A 394 -12.29 4.45 25.28
CA LEU A 394 -12.18 3.17 25.96
C LEU A 394 -13.53 2.46 25.95
N TYR A 395 -13.55 1.18 25.62
CA TYR A 395 -14.77 0.37 25.69
C TYR A 395 -14.47 -1.09 26.06
N THR A 396 -15.52 -1.79 26.46
CA THR A 396 -15.52 -3.23 26.71
C THR A 396 -16.93 -3.77 26.48
N GLU A 397 -17.04 -5.05 26.14
CA GLU A 397 -18.31 -5.78 26.07
C GLU A 397 -18.74 -6.37 27.43
N SER A 398 -17.82 -6.36 28.40
CA SER A 398 -18.07 -6.80 29.77
C SER A 398 -18.53 -5.66 30.67
N GLU A 399 -18.87 -5.95 31.93
CA GLU A 399 -19.02 -4.89 32.92
C GLU A 399 -17.69 -4.14 33.06
N GLY A 400 -17.68 -2.88 32.66
CA GLY A 400 -16.47 -2.07 32.57
C GLY A 400 -16.30 -1.03 33.66
N LEU A 401 -15.36 -0.13 33.42
CA LEU A 401 -15.20 1.12 34.15
C LEU A 401 -16.46 1.98 34.03
N SER A 402 -16.75 2.80 35.05
CA SER A 402 -17.77 3.84 34.90
C SER A 402 -17.38 4.84 33.80
N LEU A 403 -18.37 5.50 33.20
CA LEU A 403 -18.16 6.54 32.17
C LEU A 403 -17.10 7.59 32.59
N LYS A 404 -17.10 7.98 33.87
CA LYS A 404 -16.15 8.95 34.41
C LYS A 404 -14.73 8.38 34.51
N GLU A 405 -14.59 7.14 34.96
CA GLU A 405 -13.29 6.46 35.04
C GLU A 405 -12.70 6.24 33.65
N ALA A 406 -13.51 5.78 32.69
CA ALA A 406 -13.10 5.61 31.30
C ALA A 406 -12.66 6.94 30.66
N SER A 407 -13.42 8.01 30.87
CA SER A 407 -13.06 9.35 30.35
C SER A 407 -11.76 9.89 30.96
N ASN A 408 -11.58 9.76 32.28
CA ASN A 408 -10.34 10.18 32.94
C ASN A 408 -9.13 9.37 32.47
N LEU A 409 -9.30 8.06 32.28
CA LEU A 409 -8.23 7.19 31.81
C LEU A 409 -7.88 7.50 30.35
N ALA A 410 -8.87 7.81 29.50
CA ALA A 410 -8.61 8.20 28.12
C ALA A 410 -7.74 9.47 28.02
N GLU A 411 -8.05 10.50 28.82
CA GLU A 411 -7.21 11.72 28.91
C GLU A 411 -5.80 11.40 29.43
N LYS A 412 -5.69 10.53 30.44
CA LYS A 412 -4.39 10.11 30.97
C LYS A 412 -3.55 9.40 29.90
N ILE A 413 -4.16 8.52 29.09
CA ILE A 413 -3.46 7.82 28.00
C ILE A 413 -2.96 8.82 26.95
N LEU A 414 -3.81 9.76 26.53
CA LEU A 414 -3.44 10.81 25.58
C LEU A 414 -2.24 11.64 26.07
N MET A 415 -2.23 12.03 27.35
CA MET A 415 -1.18 12.89 27.91
C MET A 415 0.12 12.14 28.26
N GLU A 416 0.01 10.92 28.80
CA GLU A 416 1.16 10.24 29.43
C GLU A 416 1.74 9.11 28.59
N LYS A 417 0.92 8.44 27.78
CA LYS A 417 1.27 7.19 27.08
C LYS A 417 1.41 7.37 25.57
N LEU A 418 0.62 8.24 24.96
CA LEU A 418 0.71 8.53 23.53
C LEU A 418 1.84 9.52 23.25
N GLN A 419 2.58 9.29 22.16
CA GLN A 419 3.57 10.22 21.63
C GLN A 419 3.14 10.73 20.26
N TYR A 420 3.53 11.96 19.94
CA TYR A 420 3.28 12.59 18.65
C TYR A 420 4.56 12.72 17.83
N ALA A 421 4.54 12.24 16.60
CA ALA A 421 5.66 12.38 15.68
C ALA A 421 5.83 13.86 15.27
N ILE A 422 7.07 14.34 15.28
CA ILE A 422 7.43 15.70 14.88
C ILE A 422 8.05 15.66 13.49
N ARG A 423 7.43 16.33 12.53
CA ARG A 423 7.94 16.44 11.16
C ARG A 423 8.59 17.80 10.94
N LYS A 424 9.53 17.85 10.01
CA LYS A 424 10.13 19.08 9.50
C LYS A 424 10.23 19.01 7.98
N GLN A 425 10.13 20.14 7.32
CA GLN A 425 10.42 20.26 5.90
C GLN A 425 11.90 20.58 5.69
N ASP A 426 12.51 19.93 4.71
CA ASP A 426 13.84 20.32 4.25
C ASP A 426 13.74 21.54 3.33
N THR A 427 14.70 22.47 3.47
CA THR A 427 14.70 23.74 2.73
C THR A 427 16.07 23.97 2.11
N SER A 428 16.14 24.40 0.84
CA SER A 428 17.41 24.67 0.15
C SER A 428 18.09 25.96 0.60
N ASN A 429 17.32 26.93 1.11
CA ASN A 429 17.78 28.28 1.46
C ASN A 429 18.08 28.47 2.96
N GLY A 430 18.05 27.40 3.73
CA GLY A 430 18.36 27.41 5.15
C GLY A 430 18.24 26.03 5.79
N LYS A 431 18.31 25.98 7.12
CA LYS A 431 18.20 24.75 7.91
C LYS A 431 17.29 24.96 9.11
N ILE A 432 16.48 23.95 9.40
CA ILE A 432 15.68 23.85 10.62
C ILE A 432 16.38 22.84 11.53
N ASN A 433 16.82 23.27 12.72
CA ASN A 433 17.43 22.40 13.71
C ASN A 433 16.53 22.31 14.95
N ILE A 434 16.09 21.10 15.28
CA ILE A 434 15.30 20.81 16.48
C ILE A 434 16.28 20.43 17.59
N ALA A 435 16.09 21.00 18.79
CA ALA A 435 16.94 20.64 19.94
C ALA A 435 16.86 19.13 20.22
N ASP A 436 18.01 18.53 20.54
CA ASP A 436 18.16 17.11 20.87
C ASP A 436 17.65 16.11 19.81
N GLU A 437 17.51 16.53 18.55
CA GLU A 437 16.97 15.73 17.44
C GLU A 437 15.62 15.06 17.77
N LEU A 438 14.80 15.71 18.59
CA LEU A 438 13.56 15.13 19.06
C LEU A 438 12.61 14.80 17.90
N THR A 439 12.34 13.51 17.69
CA THR A 439 11.42 13.00 16.65
C THR A 439 10.01 12.71 17.19
N LYS A 440 9.84 12.64 18.51
CA LYS A 440 8.58 12.30 19.21
C LYS A 440 8.39 13.18 20.45
N ALA A 441 7.17 13.65 20.70
CA ALA A 441 6.85 14.53 21.84
C ALA A 441 5.44 14.27 22.41
N LYS A 442 5.20 14.63 23.67
CA LYS A 442 3.87 14.46 24.31
C LYS A 442 2.98 15.69 24.16
N GLU A 443 1.67 15.52 24.31
CA GLU A 443 0.72 16.63 24.38
C GLU A 443 1.18 17.67 25.42
N GLY A 444 1.08 18.95 25.07
CA GLY A 444 1.42 20.05 25.98
C GLY A 444 2.92 20.26 26.20
N GLN A 445 3.79 19.39 25.67
CA GLN A 445 5.23 19.59 25.71
C GLN A 445 5.62 20.80 24.86
N THR A 446 6.49 21.65 25.39
CA THR A 446 7.10 22.73 24.60
C THR A 446 8.30 22.21 23.82
N LEU A 447 8.30 22.47 22.51
CA LEU A 447 9.41 22.19 21.61
C LEU A 447 10.10 23.48 21.24
N THR A 448 11.42 23.49 21.29
CA THR A 448 12.25 24.64 20.88
C THR A 448 13.16 24.22 19.73
N PHE A 449 13.21 25.06 18.70
CA PHE A 449 13.99 24.82 17.49
C PHE A 449 14.59 26.12 16.95
N SER A 450 15.58 26.00 16.08
CA SER A 450 16.23 27.13 15.41
C SER A 450 16.05 27.05 13.91
N VAL A 451 15.96 28.22 13.27
CA VAL A 451 15.91 28.35 11.82
C VAL A 451 17.09 29.22 11.41
N VAL A 452 17.98 28.66 10.59
CA VAL A 452 19.21 29.31 10.15
C VAL A 452 19.15 29.51 8.64
N ALA A 453 19.15 30.76 8.19
CA ALA A 453 19.21 31.07 6.76
C ALA A 453 20.62 30.85 6.20
N ASN A 454 20.70 30.43 4.94
CA ASN A 454 21.96 30.40 4.20
C ASN A 454 22.37 31.83 3.82
N ASP A 455 23.66 32.02 3.48
CA ASP A 455 24.18 33.30 3.02
C ASP A 455 23.37 33.87 1.84
N GLY A 456 23.03 35.16 1.92
CA GLY A 456 22.21 35.84 0.91
C GLY A 456 20.69 35.71 1.12
N TYR A 457 20.25 35.00 2.16
CA TYR A 457 18.84 34.85 2.53
C TYR A 457 18.59 35.28 3.97
N GLU A 458 17.35 35.65 4.26
CA GLU A 458 16.84 35.86 5.61
C GLU A 458 15.53 35.08 5.82
N VAL A 459 15.24 34.72 7.08
CA VAL A 459 13.98 34.06 7.44
C VAL A 459 12.83 35.04 7.27
N ASP A 460 11.86 34.69 6.44
CA ASP A 460 10.66 35.49 6.20
C ASP A 460 9.54 35.07 7.17
N SER A 461 9.22 33.77 7.21
CA SER A 461 8.20 33.23 8.10
C SER A 461 8.52 31.81 8.55
N VAL A 462 7.91 31.38 9.65
CA VAL A 462 8.04 30.04 10.24
C VAL A 462 6.65 29.53 10.61
N SER A 463 6.36 28.28 10.28
CA SER A 463 5.10 27.59 10.57
C SER A 463 5.37 26.23 11.22
N ALA A 464 4.35 25.68 11.87
CA ALA A 464 4.36 24.35 12.46
C ALA A 464 3.23 23.46 11.92
N GLY A 465 2.73 23.75 10.72
CA GLY A 465 1.74 22.95 10.01
C GLY A 465 0.35 23.56 10.06
N GLY A 466 -0.47 23.13 11.03
CA GLY A 466 -1.86 23.56 11.14
C GLY A 466 -2.03 25.05 11.50
N GLU A 467 -3.07 25.70 10.98
CA GLU A 467 -3.38 27.13 11.18
C GLU A 467 -3.46 27.55 12.66
N ASN A 468 -3.67 26.59 13.57
CA ASN A 468 -3.88 26.84 15.00
C ASN A 468 -2.67 26.49 15.90
N ILE A 469 -1.50 26.17 15.34
CA ILE A 469 -0.29 25.91 16.15
C ILE A 469 0.55 27.20 16.22
N PRO A 470 0.47 28.00 17.30
CA PRO A 470 1.17 29.27 17.39
C PRO A 470 2.68 29.04 17.51
N VAL A 471 3.44 29.66 16.61
CA VAL A 471 4.90 29.70 16.67
C VAL A 471 5.34 30.95 17.42
N ILE A 472 6.07 30.76 18.51
CA ILE A 472 6.59 31.85 19.35
C ILE A 472 8.05 32.09 18.98
N LYS A 473 8.39 33.30 18.53
CA LYS A 473 9.79 33.71 18.34
C LYS A 473 10.35 34.21 19.68
N ASN A 474 11.42 33.57 20.15
CA ASN A 474 12.07 33.89 21.41
C ASN A 474 13.13 34.99 21.22
N ASP A 475 13.47 35.69 22.30
CA ASP A 475 14.48 36.78 22.29
C ASP A 475 15.88 36.31 21.87
N ASN A 476 16.20 35.03 22.08
CA ASN A 476 17.47 34.41 21.70
C ASN A 476 17.54 33.97 20.22
N GLY A 477 16.53 34.30 19.41
CA GLY A 477 16.47 33.95 17.97
C GLY A 477 15.98 32.54 17.67
N THR A 478 15.61 31.76 18.68
CA THR A 478 14.94 30.45 18.50
C THR A 478 13.42 30.61 18.39
N TYR A 479 12.75 29.52 18.03
CA TYR A 479 11.31 29.41 17.94
C TYR A 479 10.80 28.32 18.87
N SER A 480 9.62 28.50 19.43
CA SER A 480 8.97 27.51 20.27
C SER A 480 7.53 27.25 19.83
N ILE A 481 7.09 26.01 19.99
CA ILE A 481 5.68 25.61 19.89
C ILE A 481 5.30 24.75 21.10
N THR A 482 4.01 24.66 21.38
CA THR A 482 3.45 23.66 22.30
C THR A 482 2.77 22.60 21.47
N VAL A 483 3.11 21.33 21.70
CA VAL A 483 2.50 20.19 20.99
C VAL A 483 1.00 20.18 21.27
N PRO A 484 0.15 20.31 20.24
CA PRO A 484 -1.29 20.36 20.43
C PRO A 484 -1.86 18.97 20.74
N LYS A 485 -3.04 18.96 21.37
CA LYS A 485 -3.87 17.76 21.48
C LYS A 485 -4.16 17.22 20.08
N GLY A 486 -3.86 15.94 19.85
CA GLY A 486 -4.01 15.31 18.53
C GLY A 486 -2.81 15.46 17.58
N GLY A 487 -1.74 16.16 17.97
CA GLY A 487 -0.50 16.23 17.19
C GLY A 487 -0.58 17.07 15.91
N GLY A 488 0.13 16.65 14.87
CA GLY A 488 0.16 17.33 13.56
C GLY A 488 1.20 18.44 13.44
N VAL A 489 2.29 18.37 14.22
CA VAL A 489 3.39 19.33 14.15
C VAL A 489 4.25 19.05 12.91
N ASN A 490 4.25 19.99 11.96
CA ASN A 490 5.11 19.97 10.79
C ASN A 490 5.84 21.31 10.62
N ILE A 491 7.10 21.36 11.05
CA ILE A 491 7.87 22.60 11.08
C ILE A 491 8.35 22.95 9.67
N SER A 492 8.02 24.16 9.21
CA SER A 492 8.48 24.70 7.94
C SER A 492 8.91 26.17 8.09
N ALA A 493 9.77 26.62 7.18
CA ALA A 493 10.23 27.99 7.14
C ALA A 493 10.32 28.49 5.70
N ILE A 494 9.95 29.76 5.50
CA ILE A 494 10.08 30.46 4.24
C ILE A 494 11.25 31.44 4.36
N PHE A 495 12.08 31.50 3.32
CA PHE A 495 13.26 32.37 3.24
C PHE A 495 13.10 33.34 2.08
N LYS A 496 13.53 34.59 2.27
CA LYS A 496 13.58 35.61 1.22
C LYS A 496 15.02 36.01 0.94
N SER A 497 15.33 36.28 -0.33
CA SER A 497 16.65 36.76 -0.74
C SER A 497 16.89 38.18 -0.25
N ILE A 498 18.05 38.44 0.32
CA ILE A 498 18.50 39.78 0.67
C ILE A 498 18.99 40.44 -0.62
N LYS A 499 18.25 41.43 -1.15
CA LYS A 499 18.75 42.22 -2.28
C LYS A 499 19.98 43.00 -1.81
N GLN A 500 21.15 42.70 -2.37
CA GLN A 500 22.26 43.64 -2.31
C GLN A 500 21.86 44.85 -3.14
N ASP A 501 21.51 45.95 -2.47
CA ASP A 501 21.43 47.23 -3.14
C ASP A 501 22.78 47.48 -3.80
N GLN A 502 22.81 47.42 -5.13
CA GLN A 502 23.97 47.87 -5.89
C GLN A 502 24.19 49.33 -5.51
N THR A 503 25.33 49.57 -4.85
CA THR A 503 25.89 50.90 -4.67
C THR A 503 25.90 51.60 -6.00
N THR A 504 25.11 52.65 -6.10
CA THR A 504 25.15 53.62 -7.19
C THR A 504 26.52 54.30 -7.19
N ASP A 505 27.22 54.26 -8.33
CA ASP A 505 28.35 55.14 -8.64
C ASP A 505 28.10 55.77 -10.03
N PRO A 506 28.66 56.95 -10.36
CA PRO A 506 27.90 58.16 -10.55
C PRO A 506 27.67 58.50 -12.03
N THR A 507 26.65 59.33 -12.25
CA THR A 507 26.35 60.18 -13.43
C THR A 507 27.31 60.18 -14.63
N PRO A 508 26.73 60.24 -15.84
CA PRO A 508 26.95 61.44 -16.65
C PRO A 508 25.67 62.10 -17.22
N THR A 509 25.65 63.42 -17.07
CA THR A 509 25.03 64.57 -17.77
C THR A 509 23.97 64.44 -18.91
N PRO A 510 23.16 65.51 -19.13
CA PRO A 510 21.78 65.41 -19.66
C PRO A 510 21.54 65.88 -21.12
N ASN A 511 20.38 65.43 -21.64
CA ASN A 511 19.48 66.02 -22.67
C ASN A 511 19.87 65.92 -24.18
N PRO A 512 18.93 65.99 -25.18
CA PRO A 512 17.59 66.60 -25.15
C PRO A 512 16.36 65.82 -25.68
N THR A 513 15.20 66.27 -25.22
CA THR A 513 13.81 65.98 -25.63
C THR A 513 13.47 66.36 -27.09
N PRO A 514 12.43 65.73 -27.70
CA PRO A 514 11.32 66.52 -28.26
C PRO A 514 9.90 65.97 -27.98
N THR A 515 9.08 66.85 -27.38
CA THR A 515 7.70 67.32 -27.68
C THR A 515 6.52 66.35 -27.98
N PRO A 516 5.29 66.65 -27.47
CA PRO A 516 4.18 65.70 -27.29
C PRO A 516 3.15 65.67 -28.44
N GLY A 517 2.56 64.49 -28.65
CA GLY A 517 1.42 64.26 -29.54
C GLY A 517 0.27 63.57 -28.81
N THR A 518 -0.85 64.30 -28.68
CA THR A 518 -2.09 63.90 -28.03
C THR A 518 -2.97 63.08 -28.97
N VAL A 519 -3.43 61.89 -28.55
CA VAL A 519 -4.74 61.35 -28.93
C VAL A 519 -5.32 60.53 -27.77
N THR A 520 -6.53 60.88 -27.37
CA THR A 520 -7.47 60.06 -26.58
C THR A 520 -8.65 59.78 -27.51
N PRO A 521 -9.25 58.57 -27.48
CA PRO A 521 -10.45 58.46 -26.64
C PRO A 521 -10.66 57.11 -25.93
N SER A 522 -11.30 57.23 -24.77
CA SER A 522 -12.33 56.37 -24.17
C SER A 522 -12.10 54.88 -23.90
N ALA A 523 -11.87 54.61 -22.62
CA ALA A 523 -12.72 53.84 -21.71
C ALA A 523 -13.30 52.50 -22.20
N SER A 524 -12.63 51.42 -21.79
CA SER A 524 -13.28 50.27 -21.16
C SER A 524 -12.31 49.69 -20.12
N GLN A 525 -12.89 49.08 -19.10
CA GLN A 525 -12.31 48.87 -17.78
C GLN A 525 -10.97 48.13 -17.79
N GLN A 526 -10.08 48.65 -16.94
CA GLN A 526 -8.76 48.16 -16.66
C GLN A 526 -8.87 47.13 -15.53
N THR A 527 -8.77 45.85 -15.87
CA THR A 527 -8.47 44.77 -14.91
C THR A 527 -7.01 44.35 -15.10
N SER A 528 -6.29 44.27 -13.99
CA SER A 528 -4.83 44.19 -13.92
C SER A 528 -4.30 42.81 -14.31
N ILE A 529 -4.18 42.55 -15.61
CA ILE A 529 -3.41 41.43 -16.17
C ILE A 529 -1.92 41.83 -16.21
N LEU A 530 -1.01 40.87 -16.11
CA LEU A 530 0.44 41.10 -16.25
C LEU A 530 0.70 41.91 -17.54
N THR A 531 1.29 43.11 -17.43
CA THR A 531 1.69 43.90 -18.62
C THR A 531 2.93 43.27 -19.22
N VAL A 532 2.72 42.44 -20.24
CA VAL A 532 3.78 41.88 -21.06
C VAL A 532 4.24 42.93 -22.08
N ALA A 533 5.53 42.94 -22.44
CA ALA A 533 6.03 43.85 -23.48
C ALA A 533 5.31 43.59 -24.83
N GLU A 534 5.05 44.64 -25.62
CA GLU A 534 4.21 44.58 -26.84
C GLU A 534 4.60 43.53 -27.88
N ASP A 535 5.85 43.02 -27.83
CA ASP A 535 6.38 42.01 -28.76
C ASP A 535 6.43 40.57 -28.17
N THR A 536 5.80 40.31 -27.02
CA THR A 536 5.85 38.98 -26.38
C THR A 536 4.78 38.04 -26.95
N GLU A 537 5.20 36.91 -27.52
CA GLU A 537 4.29 35.93 -28.11
C GLU A 537 3.63 35.07 -27.01
N ILE A 538 2.29 35.03 -27.02
CA ILE A 538 1.45 34.44 -25.97
C ILE A 538 0.79 33.16 -26.48
N VAL A 539 0.92 32.07 -25.72
CA VAL A 539 0.21 30.81 -25.96
C VAL A 539 -0.81 30.59 -24.85
N VAL A 540 -2.10 30.50 -25.19
CA VAL A 540 -3.21 30.29 -24.23
C VAL A 540 -3.72 28.85 -24.29
N ILE A 541 -3.84 28.20 -23.14
CA ILE A 541 -4.24 26.79 -23.01
C ILE A 541 -5.43 26.65 -22.04
N PRO A 542 -6.60 26.14 -22.48
CA PRO A 542 -7.75 25.92 -21.60
C PRO A 542 -7.64 24.61 -20.79
N GLN A 543 -8.23 24.57 -19.59
CA GLN A 543 -8.17 23.43 -18.65
C GLN A 543 -8.76 22.14 -19.20
N THR A 544 -9.83 22.22 -20.01
CA THR A 544 -10.42 21.03 -20.66
C THR A 544 -9.40 20.27 -21.50
N TRP A 545 -8.40 20.98 -22.01
CA TRP A 545 -7.27 20.39 -22.73
C TRP A 545 -6.25 19.79 -21.76
N TYR A 546 -5.85 20.50 -20.70
CA TYR A 546 -4.90 19.97 -19.72
C TYR A 546 -5.40 18.69 -19.03
N SER A 547 -6.66 18.65 -18.55
CA SER A 547 -7.19 17.50 -17.80
C SER A 547 -7.32 16.22 -18.63
N THR A 548 -7.51 16.33 -19.94
CA THR A 548 -7.72 15.19 -20.85
C THR A 548 -6.52 14.85 -21.74
N LYS A 549 -5.55 15.78 -21.89
CA LYS A 549 -4.41 15.68 -22.83
C LYS A 549 -3.05 15.97 -22.17
N GLN A 550 -2.83 15.60 -20.91
CA GLN A 550 -1.59 15.90 -20.18
C GLN A 550 -0.30 15.46 -20.89
N GLN A 551 -0.30 14.32 -21.59
CA GLN A 551 0.86 13.87 -22.37
C GLN A 551 1.13 14.75 -23.59
N GLU A 552 0.09 15.26 -24.25
CA GLU A 552 0.23 16.20 -25.38
C GLU A 552 0.62 17.60 -24.88
N PHE A 553 0.15 18.00 -23.69
CA PHE A 553 0.54 19.25 -23.03
C PHE A 553 2.05 19.35 -22.79
N GLN A 554 2.67 18.27 -22.31
CA GLN A 554 4.12 18.19 -22.10
C GLN A 554 4.92 18.39 -23.40
N GLN A 555 4.33 18.03 -24.55
CA GLN A 555 4.95 18.26 -25.87
C GLN A 555 4.74 19.69 -26.36
N VAL A 556 3.57 20.29 -26.11
CA VAL A 556 3.27 21.68 -26.49
C VAL A 556 4.15 22.70 -25.77
N VAL A 557 4.57 22.44 -24.54
CA VAL A 557 5.54 23.30 -23.81
C VAL A 557 6.82 23.54 -24.64
N ASN A 558 7.27 22.53 -25.41
CA ASN A 558 8.45 22.66 -26.27
C ASN A 558 8.21 23.49 -27.53
N THR A 559 6.95 23.76 -27.89
CA THR A 559 6.60 24.57 -29.06
C THR A 559 6.48 26.06 -28.74
N ILE A 560 6.49 26.44 -27.46
CA ILE A 560 6.40 27.83 -27.02
C ILE A 560 7.66 28.60 -27.45
N PRO A 561 7.54 29.80 -28.03
CA PRO A 561 8.68 30.64 -28.43
C PRO A 561 9.67 30.91 -27.30
N GLN A 562 10.92 31.21 -27.65
CA GLN A 562 11.97 31.50 -26.67
C GLN A 562 11.65 32.79 -25.91
N ASN A 563 11.78 32.76 -24.57
CA ASN A 563 11.34 33.83 -23.66
C ASN A 563 9.82 34.14 -23.71
N GLY A 564 9.01 33.18 -24.17
CA GLY A 564 7.57 33.34 -24.33
C GLY A 564 6.78 33.29 -23.00
N VAL A 565 5.50 33.63 -23.09
CA VAL A 565 4.54 33.51 -21.97
C VAL A 565 3.52 32.43 -22.27
N CYS A 566 3.39 31.49 -21.34
CA CYS A 566 2.34 30.47 -21.37
C CYS A 566 1.22 30.89 -20.43
N ILE A 567 0.01 31.08 -20.94
CA ILE A 567 -1.19 31.31 -20.12
C ILE A 567 -1.98 30.02 -20.06
N LEU A 568 -2.24 29.54 -18.84
CA LEU A 568 -3.09 28.40 -18.60
C LEU A 568 -4.36 28.85 -17.89
N GLU A 569 -5.51 28.66 -18.54
CA GLU A 569 -6.80 29.11 -18.03
C GLU A 569 -7.64 27.92 -17.58
N ALA A 570 -8.10 27.96 -16.34
CA ALA A 570 -8.92 26.96 -15.70
C ALA A 570 -10.24 27.54 -15.18
N ASP A 571 -11.33 26.80 -15.41
CA ASP A 571 -12.65 27.12 -14.90
C ASP A 571 -12.88 26.60 -13.46
N ASP A 572 -11.91 25.87 -12.91
CA ASP A 572 -11.89 25.36 -11.53
C ASP A 572 -10.43 25.22 -11.04
N LEU A 573 -10.23 24.78 -9.80
CA LEU A 573 -8.92 24.51 -9.22
C LEU A 573 -8.12 23.52 -10.08
N ILE A 574 -6.83 23.83 -10.27
CA ILE A 574 -5.88 22.99 -11.02
C ILE A 574 -4.70 22.53 -10.15
N SER A 575 -4.23 21.30 -10.41
CA SER A 575 -3.01 20.74 -9.85
C SER A 575 -2.11 20.16 -10.95
N PHE A 576 -0.81 20.42 -10.82
CA PHE A 576 0.23 19.99 -11.74
C PHE A 576 0.95 18.77 -11.19
N ASN A 577 1.26 17.80 -12.05
CA ASN A 577 2.07 16.64 -11.66
C ASN A 577 3.55 16.83 -11.99
N ARG A 578 4.38 15.93 -11.46
CA ARG A 578 5.83 15.92 -11.62
C ARG A 578 6.28 15.93 -13.09
N LYS A 579 5.57 15.23 -13.98
CA LYS A 579 5.91 15.19 -15.40
C LYS A 579 5.69 16.54 -16.09
N THR A 580 4.63 17.25 -15.71
CA THR A 580 4.37 18.61 -16.19
C THR A 580 5.47 19.57 -15.72
N PHE A 581 5.87 19.53 -14.45
CA PHE A 581 6.92 20.41 -13.95
C PHE A 581 8.31 20.04 -14.48
N ALA A 582 8.55 18.77 -14.80
CA ALA A 582 9.75 18.35 -15.53
C ALA A 582 9.78 18.91 -16.97
N ALA A 583 8.62 19.08 -17.62
CA ALA A 583 8.55 19.78 -18.91
C ALA A 583 8.82 21.28 -18.74
N PHE A 584 8.30 21.90 -17.67
CA PHE A 584 8.57 23.31 -17.37
C PHE A 584 10.04 23.58 -17.03
N SER A 585 10.69 22.68 -16.28
CA SER A 585 12.09 22.85 -15.87
C SER A 585 13.07 22.78 -17.06
N ASN A 586 12.68 22.15 -18.17
CA ASN A 586 13.45 22.18 -19.42
C ASN A 586 13.35 23.51 -20.16
N ARG A 587 12.44 24.41 -19.76
CA ARG A 587 12.17 25.72 -20.37
C ARG A 587 12.19 26.83 -19.33
N THR A 588 13.35 27.03 -18.71
CA THR A 588 13.58 28.09 -17.73
C THR A 588 13.43 29.51 -18.31
N ASP A 589 13.31 29.66 -19.63
CA ASP A 589 13.07 30.93 -20.30
C ASP A 589 11.60 31.35 -20.33
N ILE A 590 10.66 30.43 -20.03
CA ILE A 590 9.22 30.71 -20.12
C ILE A 590 8.67 31.25 -18.80
N THR A 591 7.79 32.26 -18.89
CA THR A 591 6.92 32.66 -17.77
C THR A 591 5.57 31.96 -17.86
N TYR A 592 5.12 31.35 -16.77
CA TYR A 592 3.82 30.66 -16.72
C TYR A 592 2.81 31.50 -15.92
N VAL A 593 1.72 31.89 -16.58
CA VAL A 593 0.58 32.58 -15.97
C VAL A 593 -0.53 31.56 -15.80
N ILE A 594 -1.03 31.40 -14.59
CA ILE A 594 -2.04 30.41 -14.25
C ILE A 594 -3.27 31.14 -13.75
N ILE A 595 -4.35 31.02 -14.51
CA ILE A 595 -5.65 31.61 -14.23
C ILE A 595 -6.60 30.49 -13.83
N TYR A 596 -7.29 30.62 -12.71
CA TYR A 596 -8.21 29.58 -12.22
C TYR A 596 -9.36 30.19 -11.40
N LYS A 597 -10.47 29.47 -11.27
CA LYS A 597 -11.61 29.89 -10.43
C LYS A 597 -11.58 29.19 -9.06
N TRP A 598 -11.82 29.96 -8.01
CA TRP A 598 -11.97 29.46 -6.64
C TRP A 598 -13.01 30.30 -5.89
N ASN A 599 -13.95 29.66 -5.19
CA ASN A 599 -15.04 30.33 -4.45
C ASN A 599 -15.84 31.36 -5.28
N GLY A 600 -16.06 31.07 -6.57
CA GLY A 600 -16.82 31.94 -7.49
C GLY A 600 -16.06 33.14 -8.06
N ASN A 601 -14.78 33.27 -7.72
CA ASN A 601 -13.88 34.34 -8.15
C ASN A 601 -12.77 33.80 -9.06
N THR A 602 -12.27 34.62 -9.99
CA THR A 602 -11.15 34.25 -10.86
C THR A 602 -9.84 34.83 -10.32
N TYR A 603 -8.83 33.99 -10.19
CA TYR A 603 -7.51 34.35 -9.66
C TYR A 603 -6.42 34.10 -10.70
N GLN A 604 -5.40 34.94 -10.68
CA GLN A 604 -4.18 34.80 -11.46
C GLN A 604 -2.96 34.66 -10.55
N THR A 605 -2.13 33.66 -10.79
CA THR A 605 -0.78 33.54 -10.19
C THR A 605 0.27 33.37 -11.29
N VAL A 606 1.52 33.75 -11.03
CA VAL A 606 2.57 33.80 -12.05
C VAL A 606 3.84 33.14 -11.53
N ILE A 607 4.31 32.12 -12.26
CA ILE A 607 5.62 31.52 -12.07
C ILE A 607 6.60 32.24 -13.02
N PRO A 608 7.55 33.03 -12.49
CA PRO A 608 8.45 33.80 -13.33
C PRO A 608 9.45 32.89 -14.06
N ALA A 609 9.90 33.32 -15.25
CA ALA A 609 11.02 32.68 -15.93
C ALA A 609 12.25 32.58 -15.01
N GLY A 610 12.96 31.47 -15.09
CA GLY A 610 14.15 31.16 -14.31
C GLY A 610 13.87 30.54 -12.93
N TYR A 611 12.60 30.42 -12.52
CA TYR A 611 12.26 29.80 -11.24
C TYR A 611 12.54 28.29 -11.26
N PRO A 612 13.12 27.69 -10.19
CA PRO A 612 13.34 26.26 -10.10
C PRO A 612 12.02 25.53 -9.85
N VAL A 613 11.23 25.34 -10.90
CA VAL A 613 9.86 24.82 -10.81
C VAL A 613 9.75 23.44 -10.17
N MET A 614 10.79 22.61 -10.19
CA MET A 614 10.76 21.30 -9.52
C MET A 614 10.66 21.41 -7.99
N ASP A 615 11.10 22.52 -7.41
CA ASP A 615 11.05 22.78 -5.97
C ASP A 615 9.64 23.12 -5.48
N LEU A 616 8.70 23.33 -6.40
CA LEU A 616 7.29 23.62 -6.09
C LEU A 616 6.44 22.34 -5.93
N LEU A 617 7.02 21.17 -6.20
CA LEU A 617 6.33 19.89 -6.03
C LEU A 617 6.35 19.48 -4.56
N ASN A 618 5.20 18.99 -4.07
CA ASN A 618 5.14 18.29 -2.79
C ASN A 618 5.80 16.90 -2.87
N GLU A 619 5.83 16.18 -1.75
CA GLU A 619 6.42 14.84 -1.62
C GLU A 619 5.80 13.83 -2.61
N ASP A 620 4.49 13.95 -2.87
CA ASP A 620 3.75 13.12 -3.84
C ASP A 620 4.02 13.50 -5.31
N GLY A 621 4.80 14.56 -5.55
CA GLY A 621 5.12 15.05 -6.89
C GLY A 621 4.01 15.87 -7.54
N TYR A 622 3.22 16.62 -6.76
CA TYR A 622 2.17 17.51 -7.25
C TYR A 622 2.34 18.96 -6.75
N CYS A 623 1.79 19.91 -7.51
CA CYS A 623 1.76 21.33 -7.16
C CYS A 623 0.39 21.92 -7.50
N GLY A 624 -0.36 22.34 -6.48
CA GLY A 624 -1.69 22.96 -6.64
C GLY A 624 -1.63 24.48 -6.85
N CYS A 625 -2.59 25.04 -7.57
CA CYS A 625 -2.71 26.50 -7.77
C CYS A 625 -2.85 27.31 -6.47
N LEU A 626 -3.49 26.77 -5.43
CA LEU A 626 -3.55 27.43 -4.11
C LEU A 626 -2.19 27.49 -3.42
N TYR A 627 -1.33 26.50 -3.63
CA TYR A 627 0.05 26.53 -3.17
C TYR A 627 0.88 27.54 -3.99
N LEU A 628 0.65 27.62 -5.31
CA LEU A 628 1.27 28.65 -6.13
C LEU A 628 0.90 30.06 -5.66
N ASN A 629 -0.33 30.29 -5.20
CA ASN A 629 -0.68 31.56 -4.56
C ASN A 629 0.16 31.84 -3.32
N SER A 630 0.39 30.82 -2.48
CA SER A 630 1.18 31.02 -1.26
C SER A 630 2.64 31.31 -1.57
N VAL A 631 3.15 30.83 -2.72
CA VAL A 631 4.54 31.05 -3.15
C VAL A 631 4.72 32.38 -3.89
N PHE A 632 3.81 32.71 -4.82
CA PHE A 632 3.98 33.84 -5.75
C PHE A 632 3.00 34.99 -5.50
N GLY A 633 2.05 34.81 -4.58
CA GLY A 633 0.86 35.64 -4.50
C GLY A 633 -0.14 35.33 -5.61
N SER A 634 -1.31 35.96 -5.50
CA SER A 634 -2.35 35.88 -6.53
C SER A 634 -3.09 37.21 -6.65
N THR A 635 -3.52 37.53 -7.87
CA THR A 635 -4.35 38.71 -8.16
C THR A 635 -5.77 38.25 -8.49
N LEU A 636 -6.77 38.87 -7.86
CA LEU A 636 -8.17 38.72 -8.25
C LEU A 636 -8.39 39.44 -9.59
N ILE A 637 -8.97 38.76 -10.57
CA ILE A 637 -9.27 39.32 -11.89
C ILE A 637 -10.76 39.13 -12.20
N ASP A 638 -11.41 40.14 -12.77
CA ASP A 638 -12.83 40.11 -13.13
C ASP A 638 -13.10 39.43 -14.46
#